data_AF-A0A937RE97-F1
#
_entry.id   AF-A0A937RE97-F1
#
_cell.length_a   1.000
_cell.length_b   1.000
_cell.length_c   1.000
_cell.angle_alpha   90.00
_cell.angle_beta   90.00
_cell.angle_gamma   90.00
#
_symmetry.space_group_name_H-M   'P 1'
#
loop_
_entity.id
_entity.type
_entity.pdbx_description
1 polymer ?
#
loop_
_entity_poly.entity_id
_entity_poly.type
_entity_poly.pdbx_seq_one_letter_code
_entity_poly.pdbx_strand_id
1 'polypeptide(L)'
;MLSALSRASRSSHLVVVMAALASFAGLARAEVGVVSHITVLSNHVDDVSSIEAWEKSFIKEGMTDKEKALAIWRTVVAFQHQDAPPSEFLQLENNVQDPIKLFNVYGYSFCSVTSAHVQALARHAGLKARGWTISRHVVPEILWDGKWHLLDASLINYFFHRDGSIAGVEEIVADCKAWYAAHPGYKGNDARLRQFMANGGWRNGPDLLRNCPFYGPQGWLPAATHGWYSTMQEYDGSTLFPYESGYSMGYQVNVQLRPGERLVRNWSNRGLHVMMDGGGTPGCLKGTVGKGALRYTPDYGDLANGRIGNGVREYALPLASGAFRTGMLATTNLACKADDGQSPAVRAKDPAQPATLIFRMPSSYVYLTGTLALDAVVGPGGSIALSLSTNNGLDWTPLVTLDASGPQTLDLKPHVFRRYDYRLKAVLKGKGTGLNALKVTHDVQHSQRPLPALVQGTNTITFRAAPPEGAVTIEGTTDPKNKGRQLHYTDFHPVCKNIRKNGLLVLAAGTGEVVYPITTPGDLTRIRIGVYYRARDKRDAWDVAVSFDGGKTYTSLGRCEGPTRNHGKTFVAADVPPATRSALVRFAGTQHNTTMLYQTRIDADYREPHGGFRPVMVTYAWTEDGAAKRHVHTAKAAEETYTITCAGKPAMKGLTVELAD
;
A
#
# COMPACT_ATOMS: atom_id res chain seq x y z
N MET A 1 -86.46 0.79 -19.63
CA MET A 1 -86.70 2.23 -19.91
C MET A 1 -85.58 2.75 -20.80
N LEU A 2 -85.88 3.77 -21.60
CA LEU A 2 -85.06 4.54 -22.56
C LEU A 2 -83.52 4.41 -22.41
N SER A 3 -82.72 4.06 -23.42
CA SER A 3 -82.47 4.64 -24.76
C SER A 3 -81.72 5.99 -24.77
N ALA A 4 -80.41 5.96 -25.08
CA ALA A 4 -79.52 6.97 -25.71
C ALA A 4 -78.05 6.59 -25.39
N LEU A 5 -76.97 6.88 -26.15
CA LEU A 5 -76.71 7.13 -27.58
C LEU A 5 -75.28 6.54 -27.82
N SER A 6 -74.96 5.84 -28.93
CA SER A 6 -74.38 6.38 -30.19
C SER A 6 -73.13 7.27 -29.99
N ARG A 7 -71.97 7.05 -30.66
CA ARG A 7 -71.61 6.23 -31.85
C ARG A 7 -70.08 6.03 -31.97
N ALA A 8 -69.67 4.97 -32.68
CA ALA A 8 -68.52 4.79 -33.61
C ALA A 8 -67.13 5.45 -33.34
N SER A 9 -65.97 4.92 -33.74
CA SER A 9 -65.65 3.75 -34.58
C SER A 9 -64.28 3.17 -34.20
N ARG A 10 -64.00 1.89 -34.47
CA ARG A 10 -62.64 1.31 -34.38
C ARG A 10 -62.18 0.83 -35.77
N SER A 11 -61.07 1.38 -36.25
CA SER A 11 -60.34 0.90 -37.42
C SER A 11 -59.36 -0.21 -37.03
N SER A 12 -59.22 -1.21 -37.90
CA SER A 12 -58.40 -2.41 -37.69
C SER A 12 -56.93 -2.13 -37.98
N HIS A 13 -56.03 -2.55 -37.08
CA HIS A 13 -54.60 -2.66 -37.38
C HIS A 13 -54.11 -4.10 -37.29
N LEU A 14 -53.47 -4.53 -38.38
CA LEU A 14 -52.88 -5.84 -38.58
C LEU A 14 -51.57 -5.95 -37.77
N VAL A 15 -51.49 -6.87 -36.81
CA VAL A 15 -50.23 -7.13 -36.08
C VAL A 15 -49.45 -8.23 -36.81
N VAL A 16 -48.38 -7.85 -37.49
CA VAL A 16 -47.39 -8.78 -38.05
C VAL A 16 -46.45 -9.22 -36.93
N VAL A 17 -46.52 -10.48 -36.52
CA VAL A 17 -45.58 -11.08 -35.57
C VAL A 17 -44.33 -11.52 -36.32
N MET A 18 -43.25 -10.72 -36.27
CA MET A 18 -41.92 -11.20 -36.64
C MET A 18 -41.35 -12.06 -35.51
N ALA A 19 -41.16 -13.35 -35.78
CA ALA A 19 -40.39 -14.24 -34.91
C ALA A 19 -38.89 -13.91 -35.02
N ALA A 20 -38.35 -13.22 -34.02
CA ALA A 20 -36.92 -12.97 -33.92
C ALA A 20 -36.18 -14.26 -33.52
N LEU A 21 -35.55 -14.92 -34.49
CA LEU A 21 -34.57 -15.97 -34.23
C LEU A 21 -33.35 -15.35 -33.55
N ALA A 22 -33.27 -15.51 -32.22
CA ALA A 22 -32.13 -15.10 -31.44
C ALA A 22 -30.95 -16.03 -31.73
N SER A 23 -30.07 -15.61 -32.63
CA SER A 23 -28.78 -16.27 -32.84
C SER A 23 -27.96 -16.22 -31.55
N PHE A 24 -27.89 -17.35 -30.84
CA PHE A 24 -26.88 -17.58 -29.81
C PHE A 24 -25.50 -17.68 -30.47
N ALA A 25 -24.94 -16.52 -30.85
CA ALA A 25 -23.51 -16.40 -31.07
C ALA A 25 -22.82 -16.81 -29.76
N GLY A 26 -22.12 -17.94 -29.78
CA GLY A 26 -21.42 -18.43 -28.62
C GLY A 26 -20.46 -17.36 -28.12
N LEU A 27 -20.69 -16.86 -26.90
CA LEU A 27 -19.72 -16.04 -26.19
C LEU A 27 -18.46 -16.88 -25.99
N ALA A 28 -17.51 -16.72 -26.90
CA ALA A 28 -16.16 -17.27 -26.74
C ALA A 28 -15.67 -16.81 -25.37
N ARG A 29 -15.40 -17.76 -24.48
CA ARG A 29 -15.03 -17.49 -23.10
C ARG A 29 -13.79 -16.60 -23.13
N ALA A 30 -13.93 -15.36 -22.64
CA ALA A 30 -12.87 -14.37 -22.71
C ALA A 30 -11.57 -14.93 -22.13
N GLU A 31 -10.48 -14.81 -22.88
CA GLU A 31 -9.18 -15.34 -22.47
C GLU A 31 -8.70 -14.61 -21.21
N VAL A 32 -8.36 -15.38 -20.17
CA VAL A 32 -7.88 -14.87 -18.89
C VAL A 32 -6.41 -14.49 -19.02
N GLY A 33 -6.15 -13.19 -19.08
CA GLY A 33 -4.82 -12.59 -19.17
C GLY A 33 -4.27 -12.06 -17.85
N VAL A 34 -5.12 -11.81 -16.85
CA VAL A 34 -4.72 -11.24 -15.56
C VAL A 34 -5.33 -12.03 -14.42
N VAL A 35 -4.48 -12.60 -13.55
CA VAL A 35 -4.88 -13.12 -12.24
C VAL A 35 -4.49 -12.07 -11.20
N SER A 36 -5.46 -11.59 -10.42
CA SER A 36 -5.26 -10.52 -9.42
C SER A 36 -5.33 -11.05 -7.99
N HIS A 37 -4.89 -10.22 -7.03
CA HIS A 37 -4.96 -10.49 -5.59
C HIS A 37 -4.40 -11.87 -5.22
N ILE A 38 -3.25 -12.23 -5.81
CA ILE A 38 -2.59 -13.51 -5.54
C ILE A 38 -1.96 -13.46 -4.14
N THR A 39 -2.52 -14.25 -3.25
CA THR A 39 -2.08 -14.38 -1.86
C THR A 39 -1.65 -15.82 -1.61
N VAL A 40 -0.48 -15.98 -0.98
CA VAL A 40 0.04 -17.27 -0.51
C VAL A 40 0.31 -17.10 0.98
N LEU A 41 -0.39 -17.88 1.81
CA LEU A 41 -0.29 -17.84 3.27
C LEU A 41 0.21 -19.19 3.79
N SER A 42 0.93 -19.13 4.90
CA SER A 42 1.25 -20.28 5.75
C SER A 42 0.40 -20.17 7.01
N ASN A 43 -0.07 -21.28 7.57
CA ASN A 43 -0.83 -21.31 8.83
C ASN A 43 -0.05 -20.78 10.06
N HIS A 44 1.19 -20.32 9.87
CA HIS A 44 2.05 -19.73 10.88
C HIS A 44 2.20 -18.18 10.75
N VAL A 45 1.54 -17.56 9.76
CA VAL A 45 1.68 -16.11 9.48
C VAL A 45 0.30 -15.50 9.23
N ASP A 46 -0.05 -14.50 10.04
CA ASP A 46 -1.31 -13.76 9.91
C ASP A 46 -1.40 -12.97 8.60
N ASP A 47 -2.60 -12.91 8.01
CA ASP A 47 -2.84 -12.14 6.80
C ASP A 47 -3.00 -10.65 7.14
N VAL A 48 -2.11 -9.84 6.59
CA VAL A 48 -2.12 -8.37 6.69
C VAL A 48 -2.06 -7.72 5.30
N SER A 49 -2.55 -8.42 4.26
CA SER A 49 -2.50 -7.95 2.85
C SER A 49 -3.39 -6.72 2.59
N SER A 50 -4.47 -6.54 3.33
CA SER A 50 -5.35 -5.37 3.33
C SER A 50 -5.80 -5.03 4.75
N ILE A 51 -6.54 -3.92 4.91
CA ILE A 51 -7.11 -3.57 6.22
C ILE A 51 -8.18 -4.57 6.67
N GLU A 52 -8.98 -5.09 5.73
CA GLU A 52 -9.99 -6.12 5.97
C GLU A 52 -9.35 -7.48 6.30
N ALA A 53 -8.22 -7.81 5.66
CA ALA A 53 -7.44 -9.00 5.99
C ALA A 53 -6.83 -8.92 7.39
N TRP A 54 -6.24 -7.76 7.74
CA TRP A 54 -5.76 -7.48 9.09
C TRP A 54 -6.89 -7.61 10.12
N GLU A 55 -8.04 -6.98 9.88
CA GLU A 55 -9.19 -7.02 10.78
C GLU A 55 -9.64 -8.46 11.01
N LYS A 56 -9.84 -9.24 9.95
CA LYS A 56 -10.17 -10.68 10.01
C LYS A 56 -9.12 -11.48 10.78
N SER A 57 -7.83 -11.15 10.68
CA SER A 57 -6.75 -11.83 11.38
C SER A 57 -6.73 -11.51 12.89
N PHE A 58 -6.89 -10.25 13.28
CA PHE A 58 -6.61 -9.78 14.65
C PHE A 58 -7.83 -9.38 15.49
N ILE A 59 -8.93 -8.95 14.87
CA ILE A 59 -10.15 -8.52 15.54
C ILE A 59 -11.20 -9.63 15.39
N LYS A 60 -11.66 -10.18 16.52
CA LYS A 60 -12.65 -11.26 16.56
C LYS A 60 -13.98 -10.75 17.08
N GLU A 61 -15.06 -11.36 16.60
CA GLU A 61 -16.40 -11.15 17.15
C GLU A 61 -16.39 -11.47 18.66
N GLY A 62 -17.09 -10.65 19.44
CA GLY A 62 -17.14 -10.75 20.91
C GLY A 62 -15.97 -10.11 21.67
N MET A 63 -14.89 -9.65 21.00
CA MET A 63 -13.82 -8.92 21.70
C MET A 63 -14.31 -7.62 22.32
N THR A 64 -13.97 -7.41 23.59
CA THR A 64 -14.09 -6.12 24.29
C THR A 64 -13.16 -5.08 23.68
N ASP A 65 -13.45 -3.79 23.94
CA ASP A 65 -12.62 -2.70 23.45
C ASP A 65 -11.17 -2.77 23.98
N LYS A 66 -10.97 -3.26 25.20
CA LYS A 66 -9.65 -3.57 25.78
C LYS A 66 -8.92 -4.66 25.00
N GLU A 67 -9.59 -5.76 24.67
CA GLU A 67 -8.98 -6.87 23.90
C GLU A 67 -8.62 -6.42 22.48
N LYS A 68 -9.49 -5.67 21.80
CA LYS A 68 -9.19 -5.04 20.51
C LYS A 68 -7.97 -4.12 20.61
N ALA A 69 -7.93 -3.24 21.61
CA ALA A 69 -6.82 -2.30 21.82
C ALA A 69 -5.47 -3.02 22.01
N LEU A 70 -5.45 -4.08 22.82
CA LEU A 70 -4.26 -4.91 23.03
C LEU A 70 -3.88 -5.74 21.79
N ALA A 71 -4.86 -6.22 21.01
CA ALA A 71 -4.60 -6.90 19.73
C ALA A 71 -4.00 -5.95 18.69
N ILE A 72 -4.47 -4.70 18.62
CA ILE A 72 -3.89 -3.63 17.78
C ILE A 72 -2.44 -3.36 18.18
N TRP A 73 -2.18 -3.12 19.47
CA TRP A 73 -0.81 -2.92 19.98
C TRP A 73 0.09 -4.12 19.62
N ARG A 74 -0.37 -5.34 19.86
CA ARG A 74 0.38 -6.58 19.53
C ARG A 74 0.65 -6.72 18.04
N THR A 75 -0.29 -6.36 17.17
CA THR A 75 -0.08 -6.33 15.71
C THR A 75 1.07 -5.39 15.37
N VAL A 76 1.01 -4.15 15.85
CA VAL A 76 2.03 -3.14 15.50
C VAL A 76 3.41 -3.59 15.98
N VAL A 77 3.55 -4.12 17.21
CA VAL A 77 4.82 -4.68 17.70
C VAL A 77 5.33 -5.86 16.84
N ALA A 78 4.44 -6.73 16.36
CA ALA A 78 4.83 -7.87 15.53
C ALA A 78 5.39 -7.45 14.16
N PHE A 79 4.68 -6.54 13.47
CA PHE A 79 4.98 -6.17 12.08
C PHE A 79 5.90 -4.96 11.93
N GLN A 80 6.07 -4.12 12.96
CA GLN A 80 6.88 -2.91 12.91
C GLN A 80 7.99 -2.90 13.98
N HIS A 81 9.23 -2.70 13.54
CA HIS A 81 10.39 -2.49 14.40
C HIS A 81 10.77 -1.02 14.52
N GLN A 82 11.26 -0.60 15.70
CA GLN A 82 11.73 0.75 15.99
C GLN A 82 13.09 1.03 15.34
N ASP A 83 13.11 1.88 14.31
CA ASP A 83 14.30 2.25 13.53
C ASP A 83 14.07 3.62 12.85
N ALA A 84 15.07 4.16 12.15
CA ALA A 84 14.89 5.32 11.29
C ALA A 84 13.82 5.04 10.21
N PRO A 85 12.84 5.94 9.99
CA PRO A 85 11.68 5.66 9.15
C PRO A 85 12.03 5.56 7.65
N PRO A 86 11.32 4.72 6.88
CA PRO A 86 11.38 4.74 5.43
C PRO A 86 10.72 6.01 4.89
N SER A 87 11.32 6.62 3.87
CA SER A 87 10.80 7.82 3.23
C SER A 87 10.56 7.63 1.73
N GLU A 88 9.32 7.89 1.32
CA GLU A 88 8.90 7.90 -0.10
C GLU A 88 8.66 9.31 -0.64
N PHE A 89 8.76 10.34 0.22
CA PHE A 89 8.53 11.75 -0.10
C PHE A 89 7.11 12.07 -0.61
N LEU A 90 6.12 11.22 -0.27
CA LEU A 90 4.70 11.39 -0.59
C LEU A 90 3.89 12.06 0.53
N GLN A 91 4.08 11.57 1.76
CA GLN A 91 3.21 11.85 2.91
C GLN A 91 3.86 12.85 3.87
N LEU A 92 3.10 13.34 4.87
CA LEU A 92 3.62 14.30 5.85
C LEU A 92 4.84 13.73 6.60
N GLU A 93 5.76 14.59 7.01
CA GLU A 93 7.07 14.19 7.59
C GLU A 93 7.96 13.41 6.60
N ASN A 94 7.53 13.24 5.34
CA ASN A 94 8.11 12.41 4.27
C ASN A 94 8.08 10.89 4.52
N ASN A 95 7.57 10.45 5.66
CA ASN A 95 7.62 9.07 6.12
C ASN A 95 6.47 8.24 5.53
N VAL A 96 6.59 6.92 5.52
CA VAL A 96 5.45 6.04 5.18
C VAL A 96 4.56 5.83 6.41
N GLN A 97 3.27 6.14 6.27
CA GLN A 97 2.30 6.22 7.37
C GLN A 97 1.03 5.36 7.17
N ASP A 98 0.99 4.51 6.14
CA ASP A 98 -0.06 3.50 6.00
C ASP A 98 0.39 2.22 6.71
N PRO A 99 -0.39 1.69 7.69
CA PRO A 99 0.02 0.53 8.48
C PRO A 99 0.16 -0.73 7.61
N ILE A 100 -0.77 -0.97 6.69
CA ILE A 100 -0.75 -2.13 5.79
C ILE A 100 0.45 -2.03 4.84
N LYS A 101 0.74 -0.83 4.33
CA LYS A 101 1.93 -0.56 3.51
C LYS A 101 3.22 -0.79 4.31
N LEU A 102 3.28 -0.33 5.56
CA LEU A 102 4.46 -0.52 6.39
C LEU A 102 4.70 -2.00 6.69
N PHE A 103 3.65 -2.73 7.08
CA PHE A 103 3.75 -4.16 7.42
C PHE A 103 4.25 -5.00 6.24
N ASN A 104 3.83 -4.68 5.00
CA ASN A 104 4.15 -5.44 3.79
C ASN A 104 5.42 -4.98 3.05
N VAL A 105 5.73 -3.68 3.03
CA VAL A 105 6.85 -3.14 2.23
C VAL A 105 8.12 -2.89 3.06
N TYR A 106 7.98 -2.56 4.34
CA TYR A 106 9.07 -2.03 5.16
C TYR A 106 9.37 -2.87 6.40
N GLY A 107 8.42 -2.99 7.31
CA GLY A 107 8.54 -3.70 8.58
C GLY A 107 9.28 -2.93 9.69
N TYR A 108 9.64 -1.67 9.46
CA TYR A 108 10.33 -0.79 10.42
C TYR A 108 9.89 0.67 10.27
N SER A 109 9.85 1.42 11.37
CA SER A 109 9.70 2.88 11.40
C SER A 109 9.96 3.40 12.82
N PHE A 110 9.71 4.69 13.07
CA PHE A 110 9.89 5.35 14.36
C PHE A 110 8.57 5.70 15.08
N CYS A 111 8.65 6.38 16.23
CA CYS A 111 7.56 6.57 17.18
C CYS A 111 6.33 7.31 16.64
N SER A 112 6.46 8.41 15.88
CA SER A 112 5.29 9.13 15.33
C SER A 112 4.46 8.25 14.39
N VAL A 113 5.12 7.51 13.50
CA VAL A 113 4.48 6.54 12.60
C VAL A 113 3.87 5.37 13.37
N THR A 114 4.56 4.85 14.39
CA THR A 114 4.02 3.77 15.23
C THR A 114 2.75 4.22 15.98
N SER A 115 2.76 5.43 16.53
CA SER A 115 1.61 6.08 17.17
C SER A 115 0.47 6.30 16.17
N ALA A 116 0.77 6.72 14.94
CA ALA A 116 -0.21 6.86 13.86
C ALA A 116 -0.87 5.52 13.51
N HIS A 117 -0.10 4.43 13.43
CA HIS A 117 -0.62 3.10 13.10
C HIS A 117 -1.54 2.55 14.19
N VAL A 118 -1.20 2.70 15.48
CA VAL A 118 -2.11 2.35 16.58
C VAL A 118 -3.41 3.16 16.49
N GLN A 119 -3.33 4.47 16.23
CA GLN A 119 -4.52 5.33 16.08
C GLN A 119 -5.39 4.95 14.87
N ALA A 120 -4.77 4.68 13.72
CA ALA A 120 -5.45 4.30 12.48
C ALA A 120 -6.20 2.96 12.63
N LEU A 121 -5.52 1.93 13.12
CA LEU A 121 -6.09 0.59 13.33
C LEU A 121 -7.19 0.60 14.41
N ALA A 122 -7.00 1.39 15.49
CA ALA A 122 -8.02 1.57 16.52
C ALA A 122 -9.30 2.21 15.98
N ARG A 123 -9.19 3.28 15.19
CA ARG A 123 -10.33 3.97 14.59
C ARG A 123 -11.05 3.11 13.55
N HIS A 124 -10.31 2.31 12.78
CA HIS A 124 -10.90 1.29 11.90
C HIS A 124 -11.72 0.26 12.69
N ALA A 125 -11.18 -0.25 13.80
CA ALA A 125 -11.88 -1.19 14.70
C ALA A 125 -12.99 -0.55 15.57
N GLY A 126 -13.40 0.69 15.28
CA GLY A 126 -14.49 1.41 15.97
C GLY A 126 -14.10 2.09 17.29
N LEU A 127 -12.83 2.06 17.68
CA LEU A 127 -12.34 2.61 18.95
C LEU A 127 -11.98 4.10 18.81
N LYS A 128 -12.12 4.86 19.90
CA LYS A 128 -11.59 6.23 19.97
C LYS A 128 -10.10 6.18 20.31
N ALA A 129 -9.28 6.86 19.51
CA ALA A 129 -7.84 6.96 19.72
C ALA A 129 -7.34 8.40 19.57
N ARG A 130 -6.33 8.79 20.37
CA ARG A 130 -5.64 10.08 20.31
C ARG A 130 -4.12 9.90 20.38
N GLY A 131 -3.37 10.94 20.04
CA GLY A 131 -1.91 10.94 20.09
C GLY A 131 -1.37 12.12 20.89
N TRP A 132 -0.19 11.93 21.49
CA TRP A 132 0.52 12.93 22.27
C TRP A 132 1.95 13.10 21.78
N THR A 133 2.40 14.35 21.70
CA THR A 133 3.84 14.64 21.75
C THR A 133 4.24 14.84 23.20
N ILE A 134 5.21 14.04 23.64
CA ILE A 134 5.91 14.18 24.92
C ILE A 134 7.38 14.52 24.64
N SER A 135 8.24 14.57 25.66
CA SER A 135 9.64 14.97 25.46
C SER A 135 10.37 13.95 24.58
N ARG A 136 10.82 14.38 23.39
CA ARG A 136 11.55 13.57 22.38
C ARG A 136 10.80 12.34 21.82
N HIS A 137 9.53 12.16 22.16
CA HIS A 137 8.77 10.94 21.84
C HIS A 137 7.31 11.25 21.48
N VAL A 138 6.67 10.33 20.77
CA VAL A 138 5.26 10.47 20.32
C VAL A 138 4.55 9.15 20.55
N VAL A 139 3.44 9.20 21.29
CA VAL A 139 2.75 8.01 21.80
C VAL A 139 1.24 8.06 21.58
N PRO A 140 0.57 6.91 21.39
CA PRO A 140 -0.87 6.83 21.22
C PRO A 140 -1.58 6.49 22.54
N GLU A 141 -2.85 6.84 22.61
CA GLU A 141 -3.79 6.31 23.60
C GLU A 141 -5.08 5.83 22.93
N ILE A 142 -5.69 4.80 23.51
CA ILE A 142 -7.02 4.30 23.13
C ILE A 142 -7.96 4.47 24.33
N LEU A 143 -9.21 4.85 24.06
CA LEU A 143 -10.27 4.97 25.05
C LEU A 143 -11.04 3.64 25.17
N TRP A 144 -11.17 3.12 26.38
CA TRP A 144 -12.16 2.10 26.77
C TRP A 144 -12.59 2.34 28.22
N ASP A 145 -13.71 1.78 28.68
CA ASP A 145 -14.23 1.95 30.06
C ASP A 145 -14.23 3.40 30.60
N GLY A 146 -14.41 4.38 29.70
CA GLY A 146 -14.39 5.82 30.02
C GLY A 146 -13.01 6.43 30.29
N LYS A 147 -11.91 5.66 30.22
CA LYS A 147 -10.54 6.12 30.49
C LYS A 147 -9.64 6.03 29.24
N TRP A 148 -8.61 6.87 29.19
CA TRP A 148 -7.56 6.83 28.18
C TRP A 148 -6.38 5.99 28.69
N HIS A 149 -5.83 5.16 27.80
CA HIS A 149 -4.79 4.19 28.15
C HIS A 149 -3.65 4.26 27.14
N LEU A 150 -2.41 4.42 27.60
CA LEU A 150 -1.20 4.41 26.77
C LEU A 150 -0.96 3.01 26.18
N LEU A 151 -0.67 2.93 24.88
CA LEU A 151 -0.24 1.70 24.22
C LEU A 151 0.95 1.95 23.28
N ASP A 152 2.15 2.13 23.85
CA ASP A 152 3.37 2.40 23.07
C ASP A 152 3.92 1.11 22.43
N ALA A 153 3.54 0.87 21.17
CA ALA A 153 4.07 -0.24 20.38
C ALA A 153 5.49 0.02 19.84
N SER A 154 6.03 1.26 19.94
CA SER A 154 7.34 1.62 19.40
C SER A 154 8.48 1.25 20.35
N LEU A 155 8.26 1.49 21.64
CA LEU A 155 9.18 1.04 22.69
C LEU A 155 8.71 -0.25 23.38
N ILE A 156 7.56 -0.77 22.97
CA ILE A 156 6.97 -2.05 23.40
C ILE A 156 6.69 -2.00 24.90
N ASN A 157 5.83 -1.05 25.29
CA ASN A 157 5.39 -0.90 26.67
C ASN A 157 3.96 -0.37 26.80
N TYR A 158 3.45 -0.54 28.01
CA TYR A 158 2.40 0.23 28.64
C TYR A 158 2.53 0.06 30.17
N PHE A 159 1.93 0.96 30.94
CA PHE A 159 2.14 1.05 32.39
C PHE A 159 0.86 0.67 33.14
N PHE A 160 0.99 -0.02 34.27
CA PHE A 160 -0.14 -0.52 35.04
C PHE A 160 -0.33 0.26 36.34
N HIS A 161 -1.59 0.59 36.62
CA HIS A 161 -2.07 0.90 37.96
C HIS A 161 -2.06 -0.36 38.84
N ARG A 162 -2.11 -0.19 40.17
CA ARG A 162 -2.11 -1.33 41.12
C ARG A 162 -3.35 -2.23 41.01
N ASP A 163 -4.43 -1.74 40.42
CA ASP A 163 -5.66 -2.49 40.13
C ASP A 163 -5.61 -3.30 38.82
N GLY A 164 -4.51 -3.22 38.06
CA GLY A 164 -4.34 -3.89 36.78
C GLY A 164 -4.97 -3.16 35.58
N SER A 165 -5.51 -1.95 35.77
CA SER A 165 -5.83 -1.03 34.68
C SER A 165 -4.56 -0.41 34.08
N ILE A 166 -4.62 0.05 32.83
CA ILE A 166 -3.48 0.67 32.15
C ILE A 166 -3.54 2.20 32.36
N ALA A 167 -2.40 2.85 32.55
CA ALA A 167 -2.34 4.28 32.78
C ALA A 167 -2.38 5.09 31.48
N GLY A 168 -2.98 6.29 31.55
CA GLY A 168 -2.88 7.31 30.51
C GLY A 168 -1.58 8.13 30.60
N VAL A 169 -1.22 8.81 29.51
CA VAL A 169 -0.06 9.71 29.40
C VAL A 169 -0.04 10.75 30.52
N GLU A 170 -1.18 11.35 30.81
CA GLU A 170 -1.32 12.42 31.80
C GLU A 170 -1.05 11.91 33.23
N GLU A 171 -1.44 10.66 33.52
CA GLU A 171 -1.16 9.98 34.80
C GLU A 171 0.33 9.63 34.95
N ILE A 172 0.95 9.12 33.87
CA ILE A 172 2.39 8.80 33.84
C ILE A 172 3.23 10.07 34.03
N VAL A 173 2.86 11.18 33.38
CA VAL A 173 3.52 12.49 33.59
C VAL A 173 3.37 12.98 35.02
N ALA A 174 2.21 12.78 35.66
CA ALA A 174 1.98 13.18 37.05
C ALA A 174 2.87 12.38 38.02
N ASP A 175 2.96 11.07 37.85
CA ASP A 175 3.79 10.17 38.68
C ASP A 175 5.30 10.49 38.53
N CYS A 176 5.79 10.67 37.30
CA CYS A 176 7.15 11.13 37.04
C CYS A 176 7.44 12.51 37.67
N LYS A 177 6.51 13.48 37.57
CA LYS A 177 6.66 14.80 38.20
C LYS A 177 6.69 14.72 39.73
N ALA A 178 5.86 13.90 40.35
CA ALA A 178 5.86 13.70 41.80
C ALA A 178 7.20 13.11 42.28
N TRP A 179 7.73 12.10 41.57
CA TRP A 179 9.04 11.54 41.89
C TRP A 179 10.17 12.56 41.73
N TYR A 180 10.18 13.38 40.66
CA TYR A 180 11.17 14.44 40.52
C TYR A 180 11.06 15.55 41.57
N ALA A 181 9.86 15.84 42.08
CA ALA A 181 9.68 16.81 43.16
C ALA A 181 10.31 16.29 44.47
N ALA A 182 10.22 14.99 44.75
CA ALA A 182 10.91 14.35 45.86
C ALA A 182 12.43 14.15 45.61
N HIS A 183 12.85 14.03 44.35
CA HIS A 183 14.24 13.75 43.95
C HIS A 183 14.79 14.78 42.95
N PRO A 184 14.86 16.08 43.29
CA PRO A 184 15.15 17.16 42.34
C PRO A 184 16.52 17.03 41.66
N GLY A 185 17.50 16.42 42.33
CA GLY A 185 18.86 16.21 41.83
C GLY A 185 19.00 15.27 40.62
N TYR A 186 17.91 14.65 40.14
CA TYR A 186 17.88 13.81 38.94
C TYR A 186 17.26 14.49 37.72
N LYS A 187 16.49 15.58 37.89
CA LYS A 187 15.78 16.21 36.78
C LYS A 187 16.76 16.82 35.78
N GLY A 188 16.63 16.45 34.51
CA GLY A 188 17.54 16.88 33.44
C GLY A 188 18.96 16.28 33.51
N ASN A 189 19.20 15.27 34.35
CA ASN A 189 20.52 14.66 34.54
C ASN A 189 20.53 13.19 34.07
N ASP A 190 20.71 12.99 32.75
CA ASP A 190 20.75 11.67 32.10
C ASP A 190 21.76 10.71 32.77
N ALA A 191 22.96 11.20 33.11
CA ALA A 191 24.00 10.40 33.75
C ALA A 191 23.56 9.84 35.11
N ARG A 192 22.93 10.68 35.96
CA ARG A 192 22.38 10.23 37.25
C ARG A 192 21.18 9.30 37.08
N LEU A 193 20.30 9.54 36.12
CA LEU A 193 19.16 8.65 35.84
C LEU A 193 19.63 7.27 35.36
N ARG A 194 20.69 7.19 34.55
CA ARG A 194 21.33 5.92 34.16
C ARG A 194 21.98 5.21 35.35
N GLN A 195 22.68 5.96 36.21
CA GLN A 195 23.28 5.41 37.42
C GLN A 195 22.22 4.86 38.39
N PHE A 196 21.08 5.55 38.53
CA PHE A 196 19.94 5.08 39.31
C PHE A 196 19.26 3.86 38.70
N MET A 197 19.13 3.81 37.37
CA MET A 197 18.53 2.66 36.68
C MET A 197 19.33 1.37 36.86
N ALA A 198 20.67 1.47 36.86
CA ALA A 198 21.57 0.35 36.91
C ALA A 198 21.35 -0.55 38.15
N ASN A 199 21.70 -1.84 38.01
CA ASN A 199 21.64 -2.82 39.11
C ASN A 199 20.25 -2.95 39.77
N GLY A 200 19.18 -2.66 39.01
CA GLY A 200 17.79 -2.77 39.48
C GLY A 200 17.27 -1.56 40.26
N GLY A 201 18.03 -0.47 40.40
CA GLY A 201 17.60 0.70 41.18
C GLY A 201 16.34 1.39 40.61
N TRP A 202 16.04 1.20 39.32
CA TRP A 202 14.78 1.62 38.68
C TRP A 202 13.51 1.13 39.40
N ARG A 203 13.59 0.03 40.16
CA ARG A 203 12.48 -0.49 40.98
C ARG A 203 12.08 0.43 42.15
N ASN A 204 12.93 1.42 42.45
CA ASN A 204 12.67 2.49 43.43
C ASN A 204 12.20 3.80 42.74
N GLY A 205 11.84 3.73 41.45
CA GLY A 205 11.28 4.83 40.69
C GLY A 205 9.80 5.14 40.99
N PRO A 206 9.14 5.94 40.13
CA PRO A 206 7.70 6.20 40.20
C PRO A 206 6.86 4.92 40.20
N ASP A 207 5.66 4.99 40.77
CA ASP A 207 4.83 3.82 41.06
C ASP A 207 4.37 3.07 39.81
N LEU A 208 4.03 3.79 38.73
CA LEU A 208 3.64 3.22 37.44
C LEU A 208 4.84 2.60 36.71
N LEU A 209 6.03 3.21 36.84
CA LEU A 209 7.24 2.79 36.14
C LEU A 209 7.89 1.57 36.79
N ARG A 210 7.96 1.49 38.12
CA ARG A 210 8.55 0.33 38.82
C ARG A 210 7.75 -0.97 38.67
N ASN A 211 6.46 -0.84 38.36
CA ASN A 211 5.54 -1.96 38.13
C ASN A 211 5.41 -2.35 36.64
N CYS A 212 6.12 -1.67 35.73
CA CYS A 212 6.10 -1.99 34.30
C CYS A 212 6.78 -3.35 34.02
N PRO A 213 6.07 -4.36 33.48
CA PRO A 213 6.63 -5.69 33.25
C PRO A 213 7.58 -5.75 32.05
N PHE A 214 7.65 -4.70 31.24
CA PHE A 214 8.46 -4.63 30.03
C PHE A 214 9.93 -4.25 30.29
N TYR A 215 10.25 -3.71 31.47
CA TYR A 215 11.64 -3.45 31.84
C TYR A 215 12.35 -4.75 32.20
N GLY A 216 13.39 -5.08 31.42
CA GLY A 216 14.32 -6.15 31.77
C GLY A 216 15.08 -5.86 33.07
N PRO A 217 15.90 -6.80 33.57
CA PRO A 217 16.58 -6.67 34.88
C PRO A 217 17.34 -5.35 35.07
N GLN A 218 17.97 -4.85 34.00
CA GLN A 218 18.75 -3.61 33.97
C GLN A 218 17.94 -2.36 33.54
N GLY A 219 16.61 -2.40 33.59
CA GLY A 219 15.74 -1.25 33.31
C GLY A 219 15.56 -0.92 31.82
N TRP A 220 15.99 -1.78 30.89
CA TRP A 220 15.85 -1.57 29.45
C TRP A 220 14.53 -2.12 28.91
N LEU A 221 13.92 -1.42 27.96
CA LEU A 221 12.70 -1.85 27.27
C LEU A 221 13.01 -2.88 26.16
N PRO A 222 12.01 -3.65 25.68
CA PRO A 222 12.23 -4.73 24.72
C PRO A 222 12.87 -4.25 23.41
N ALA A 223 12.47 -3.06 22.93
CA ALA A 223 12.98 -2.40 21.72
C ALA A 223 14.48 -2.00 21.76
N ALA A 224 15.16 -2.16 22.90
CA ALA A 224 16.62 -1.98 23.08
C ALA A 224 17.19 -0.56 22.83
N THR A 225 16.35 0.41 22.48
CA THR A 225 16.74 1.81 22.24
C THR A 225 16.54 2.71 23.45
N HIS A 226 15.63 2.33 24.37
CA HIS A 226 15.15 3.14 25.49
C HIS A 226 15.05 2.28 26.77
N GLY A 227 15.01 2.94 27.91
CA GLY A 227 14.92 2.31 29.23
C GLY A 227 14.35 3.27 30.26
N TRP A 228 14.26 2.84 31.52
CA TRP A 228 13.64 3.63 32.60
C TRP A 228 14.20 5.06 32.68
N TYR A 229 15.51 5.23 32.49
CA TYR A 229 16.17 6.53 32.49
C TYR A 229 15.65 7.49 31.39
N SER A 230 15.22 6.96 30.24
CA SER A 230 14.69 7.76 29.13
C SER A 230 13.19 7.98 29.32
N THR A 231 12.43 7.00 29.78
CA THR A 231 11.01 7.18 30.14
C THR A 231 10.84 8.27 31.21
N MET A 232 11.73 8.33 32.20
CA MET A 232 11.78 9.43 33.17
C MET A 232 12.00 10.81 32.50
N GLN A 233 12.70 10.89 31.37
CA GLN A 233 12.92 12.15 30.63
C GLN A 233 11.78 12.45 29.65
N GLU A 234 11.23 11.43 29.00
CA GLU A 234 10.10 11.49 28.06
C GLU A 234 8.84 12.04 28.74
N TYR A 235 8.55 11.53 29.95
CA TYR A 235 7.37 11.87 30.74
C TYR A 235 7.65 12.90 31.86
N ASP A 236 8.73 13.68 31.78
CA ASP A 236 9.00 14.76 32.74
C ASP A 236 7.98 15.93 32.67
N GLY A 237 7.19 15.93 31.58
CA GLY A 237 6.15 16.90 31.25
C GLY A 237 6.67 18.31 31.02
N SER A 238 7.91 18.45 30.54
CA SER A 238 8.44 19.64 29.87
C SER A 238 7.81 19.86 28.49
N THR A 239 7.44 18.77 27.82
CA THR A 239 6.65 18.75 26.59
C THR A 239 5.45 17.83 26.82
N LEU A 240 4.23 18.35 26.65
CA LEU A 240 3.00 17.57 26.67
C LEU A 240 1.93 18.33 25.88
N PHE A 241 1.59 17.89 24.68
CA PHE A 241 0.47 18.43 23.91
C PHE A 241 -0.17 17.39 22.98
N PRO A 242 -1.49 17.48 22.70
CA PRO A 242 -2.14 16.61 21.72
C PRO A 242 -1.52 16.76 20.33
N TYR A 243 -1.06 15.64 19.78
CA TYR A 243 -0.53 15.55 18.42
C TYR A 243 -0.99 14.27 17.75
N GLU A 244 -1.87 14.42 16.77
CA GLU A 244 -2.09 13.37 15.79
C GLU A 244 -0.89 13.33 14.84
N SER A 245 -0.29 12.14 14.74
CA SER A 245 0.69 11.84 13.70
C SER A 245 -0.06 11.38 12.45
N GLY A 246 0.45 11.76 11.28
CA GLY A 246 -0.24 11.45 10.03
C GLY A 246 -0.38 9.96 9.80
N TYR A 247 -1.53 9.56 9.27
CA TYR A 247 -1.71 8.29 8.59
C TYR A 247 -2.35 8.53 7.21
N SER A 248 -1.98 7.68 6.27
CA SER A 248 -2.67 7.51 4.98
C SER A 248 -3.25 6.11 5.03
N MET A 249 -4.49 5.90 4.58
CA MET A 249 -5.10 4.57 4.58
C MET A 249 -5.71 4.29 3.22
N GLY A 250 -5.47 3.09 2.71
CA GLY A 250 -6.01 2.61 1.43
C GLY A 250 -5.06 1.69 0.68
N TYR A 251 -3.81 1.53 1.12
CA TYR A 251 -2.92 0.55 0.52
C TYR A 251 -3.45 -0.87 0.71
N GLN A 252 -3.34 -1.67 -0.35
CA GLN A 252 -3.62 -3.10 -0.36
C GLN A 252 -2.56 -3.82 -1.19
N VAL A 253 -2.17 -5.03 -0.77
CA VAL A 253 -1.35 -5.93 -1.57
C VAL A 253 -2.26 -6.56 -2.64
N ASN A 254 -2.03 -6.16 -3.88
CA ASN A 254 -2.58 -6.79 -5.07
C ASN A 254 -1.40 -7.29 -5.93
N VAL A 255 -1.04 -8.56 -5.77
CA VAL A 255 -0.11 -9.23 -6.69
C VAL A 255 -0.91 -9.66 -7.91
N GLN A 256 -0.70 -8.95 -9.01
CA GLN A 256 -1.25 -9.27 -10.32
C GLN A 256 -0.17 -9.97 -11.17
N LEU A 257 -0.55 -11.02 -11.89
CA LEU A 257 0.30 -11.73 -12.84
C LEU A 257 -0.38 -11.89 -14.21
N ARG A 258 0.45 -11.76 -15.25
CA ARG A 258 0.13 -11.95 -16.69
C ARG A 258 0.98 -13.08 -17.30
N PRO A 259 0.64 -13.60 -18.48
CA PRO A 259 1.49 -14.55 -19.21
C PRO A 259 2.92 -14.01 -19.40
N GLY A 260 3.94 -14.76 -18.95
CA GLY A 260 5.33 -14.32 -18.96
C GLY A 260 5.73 -13.35 -17.82
N GLU A 261 4.85 -13.15 -16.83
CA GLU A 261 5.13 -12.35 -15.63
C GLU A 261 5.40 -13.22 -14.39
N ARG A 262 6.41 -12.80 -13.61
CA ARG A 262 6.91 -13.49 -12.43
C ARG A 262 7.24 -12.49 -11.31
N LEU A 263 6.92 -12.86 -10.07
CA LEU A 263 7.39 -12.18 -8.87
C LEU A 263 8.13 -13.15 -7.96
N VAL A 264 9.38 -12.82 -7.63
CA VAL A 264 10.18 -13.48 -6.59
C VAL A 264 10.26 -12.56 -5.37
N ARG A 265 10.02 -13.08 -4.17
CA ARG A 265 10.22 -12.40 -2.87
C ARG A 265 11.23 -13.20 -2.07
N ASN A 266 12.29 -12.57 -1.56
CA ASN A 266 13.39 -13.27 -0.89
C ASN A 266 13.49 -12.90 0.60
N TRP A 267 13.77 -13.87 1.46
CA TRP A 267 14.15 -13.63 2.86
C TRP A 267 15.62 -13.20 3.01
N SER A 268 16.12 -12.47 2.00
CA SER A 268 17.45 -11.90 1.93
C SER A 268 17.37 -10.50 1.33
N ASN A 269 18.40 -9.69 1.60
CA ASN A 269 18.53 -8.34 1.07
C ASN A 269 19.93 -8.21 0.44
N ARG A 270 20.03 -7.51 -0.70
CA ARG A 270 21.25 -7.29 -1.49
C ARG A 270 21.91 -5.93 -1.23
N GLY A 271 21.59 -5.30 -0.10
CA GLY A 271 21.93 -3.91 0.21
C GLY A 271 20.95 -2.88 -0.37
N LEU A 272 19.90 -3.30 -1.07
CA LEU A 272 18.94 -2.41 -1.71
C LEU A 272 17.82 -2.03 -0.73
N HIS A 273 17.56 -0.72 -0.58
CA HIS A 273 16.47 -0.18 0.24
C HIS A 273 16.00 1.19 -0.27
N VAL A 274 14.77 1.62 0.06
CA VAL A 274 14.16 2.87 -0.45
C VAL A 274 14.98 4.13 -0.15
N MET A 275 15.80 4.09 0.90
CA MET A 275 16.68 5.20 1.34
C MET A 275 18.09 5.16 0.74
N MET A 276 18.42 4.19 -0.13
CA MET A 276 19.80 3.98 -0.61
C MET A 276 20.36 5.17 -1.41
N ASP A 277 19.51 5.88 -2.15
CA ASP A 277 19.89 7.12 -2.83
C ASP A 277 19.60 8.34 -1.93
N GLY A 278 20.64 8.80 -1.22
CA GLY A 278 20.65 10.05 -0.46
C GLY A 278 19.96 10.02 0.91
N GLY A 279 19.76 8.84 1.50
CA GLY A 279 19.19 8.66 2.85
C GLY A 279 20.06 7.77 3.75
N GLY A 280 19.67 7.66 5.02
CA GLY A 280 20.32 6.76 5.97
C GLY A 280 19.96 5.29 5.72
N THR A 281 20.92 4.40 5.90
CA THR A 281 20.67 2.96 5.96
C THR A 281 19.93 2.61 7.26
N PRO A 282 18.77 1.92 7.22
CA PRO A 282 18.07 1.50 8.45
C PRO A 282 18.91 0.48 9.22
N GLY A 283 18.99 0.62 10.55
CA GLY A 283 19.81 -0.24 11.40
C GLY A 283 19.43 -1.72 11.32
N CYS A 284 18.14 -2.01 11.14
CA CYS A 284 17.62 -3.37 11.01
C CYS A 284 17.90 -4.05 9.65
N LEU A 285 18.53 -3.36 8.68
CA LEU A 285 18.93 -3.97 7.39
C LEU A 285 19.87 -5.18 7.57
N LYS A 286 20.73 -5.11 8.59
CA LYS A 286 21.64 -6.20 9.00
C LYS A 286 21.17 -6.94 10.26
N GLY A 287 19.95 -6.64 10.73
CA GLY A 287 19.37 -7.25 11.92
C GLY A 287 19.01 -8.72 11.69
N THR A 288 19.25 -9.55 12.72
CA THR A 288 18.82 -10.96 12.74
C THR A 288 17.67 -11.11 13.74
N VAL A 289 16.58 -11.76 13.32
CA VAL A 289 15.44 -12.08 14.20
C VAL A 289 15.91 -12.83 15.45
N GLY A 290 15.41 -12.42 16.62
CA GLY A 290 15.82 -12.98 17.92
C GLY A 290 17.20 -12.53 18.41
N LYS A 291 17.86 -11.54 17.78
CA LYS A 291 19.15 -10.99 18.22
C LYS A 291 19.18 -9.46 18.20
N GLY A 292 20.03 -8.88 19.05
CA GLY A 292 20.26 -7.43 19.10
C GLY A 292 18.97 -6.63 19.32
N ALA A 293 18.70 -5.65 18.45
CA ALA A 293 17.46 -4.86 18.49
C ALA A 293 16.19 -5.68 18.13
N LEU A 294 16.33 -6.77 17.37
CA LEU A 294 15.22 -7.67 16.99
C LEU A 294 15.04 -8.84 17.98
N ARG A 295 15.64 -8.78 19.18
CA ARG A 295 15.58 -9.85 20.19
C ARG A 295 14.17 -10.28 20.58
N TYR A 296 13.23 -9.34 20.60
CA TYR A 296 11.85 -9.56 21.02
C TYR A 296 10.98 -10.18 19.92
N THR A 297 11.39 -10.11 18.64
CA THR A 297 10.45 -10.41 17.54
C THR A 297 9.95 -11.86 17.48
N PRO A 298 10.70 -12.90 17.92
CA PRO A 298 10.16 -14.26 18.02
C PRO A 298 8.95 -14.39 18.95
N ASP A 299 8.91 -13.64 20.06
CA ASP A 299 7.80 -13.64 21.03
C ASP A 299 6.49 -13.08 20.40
N TYR A 300 6.62 -12.37 19.28
CA TYR A 300 5.54 -11.82 18.46
C TYR A 300 5.40 -12.55 17.12
N GLY A 301 5.86 -13.81 17.06
CA GLY A 301 5.65 -14.73 15.93
C GLY A 301 6.49 -14.41 14.69
N ASP A 302 7.63 -13.72 14.83
CA ASP A 302 8.53 -13.47 13.71
C ASP A 302 9.37 -14.71 13.37
N LEU A 303 9.11 -15.27 12.19
CA LEU A 303 9.78 -16.46 11.64
C LEU A 303 10.78 -16.10 10.51
N ALA A 304 11.03 -14.81 10.27
CA ALA A 304 11.93 -14.35 9.21
C ALA A 304 13.42 -14.49 9.57
N ASN A 305 14.30 -14.30 8.58
CA ASN A 305 15.75 -14.25 8.80
C ASN A 305 16.18 -12.88 9.39
N GLY A 306 15.56 -11.81 8.88
CA GLY A 306 15.73 -10.42 9.30
C GLY A 306 14.44 -9.64 9.03
N ARG A 307 14.48 -8.30 8.99
CA ARG A 307 13.25 -7.50 8.80
C ARG A 307 12.99 -7.08 7.36
N ILE A 308 14.03 -6.72 6.60
CA ILE A 308 13.93 -6.16 5.23
C ILE A 308 14.35 -7.22 4.21
N GLY A 309 13.54 -7.43 3.16
CA GLY A 309 13.84 -8.32 2.04
C GLY A 309 13.85 -7.57 0.70
N ASN A 310 14.47 -8.17 -0.32
CA ASN A 310 14.33 -7.73 -1.70
C ASN A 310 13.65 -8.79 -2.56
N GLY A 311 12.72 -8.35 -3.39
CA GLY A 311 12.15 -9.14 -4.47
C GLY A 311 12.75 -8.81 -5.83
N VAL A 312 12.41 -9.60 -6.84
CA VAL A 312 12.59 -9.30 -8.26
C VAL A 312 11.25 -9.51 -8.94
N ARG A 313 10.76 -8.51 -9.68
CA ARG A 313 9.60 -8.64 -10.56
C ARG A 313 10.06 -8.58 -12.01
N GLU A 314 9.62 -9.54 -12.80
CA GLU A 314 9.94 -9.65 -14.22
C GLU A 314 8.67 -9.79 -15.05
N TYR A 315 8.61 -9.11 -16.19
CA TYR A 315 7.58 -9.34 -17.21
C TYR A 315 8.26 -9.44 -18.57
N ALA A 316 8.40 -10.68 -19.07
CA ALA A 316 8.85 -10.98 -20.42
C ALA A 316 7.60 -11.17 -21.30
N LEU A 317 7.31 -10.20 -22.17
CA LEU A 317 6.09 -10.24 -22.97
C LEU A 317 6.18 -11.41 -23.96
N PRO A 318 5.20 -12.33 -24.01
CA PRO A 318 5.21 -13.47 -24.93
C PRO A 318 4.79 -13.04 -26.35
N LEU A 319 5.56 -12.13 -26.95
CA LEU A 319 5.24 -11.41 -28.20
C LEU A 319 4.86 -12.33 -29.35
N ALA A 320 5.67 -13.38 -29.60
CA ALA A 320 5.45 -14.28 -30.73
C ALA A 320 4.10 -15.02 -30.67
N SER A 321 3.64 -15.36 -29.47
CA SER A 321 2.37 -16.08 -29.25
C SER A 321 1.12 -15.20 -29.32
N GLY A 322 1.28 -13.88 -29.23
CA GLY A 322 0.15 -12.95 -29.06
C GLY A 322 -0.44 -12.89 -27.63
N ALA A 323 -0.10 -13.81 -26.72
CA ALA A 323 -0.69 -13.88 -25.37
C ALA A 323 -0.45 -12.63 -24.50
N PHE A 324 0.50 -11.76 -24.87
CA PHE A 324 0.70 -10.47 -24.20
C PHE A 324 -0.51 -9.53 -24.36
N ARG A 325 -1.32 -9.69 -25.42
CA ARG A 325 -2.44 -8.80 -25.78
C ARG A 325 -3.44 -8.63 -24.63
N THR A 326 -3.74 -9.73 -23.91
CA THR A 326 -4.66 -9.73 -22.77
C THR A 326 -4.10 -9.02 -21.53
N GLY A 327 -2.79 -8.74 -21.49
CA GLY A 327 -2.10 -7.96 -20.45
C GLY A 327 -1.81 -6.49 -20.83
N MET A 328 -2.30 -6.02 -21.98
CA MET A 328 -2.13 -4.65 -22.48
C MET A 328 -3.24 -3.72 -22.01
N LEU A 329 -2.93 -2.42 -21.92
CA LEU A 329 -3.92 -1.35 -21.76
C LEU A 329 -4.52 -0.92 -23.10
N ALA A 330 -3.71 -0.94 -24.16
CA ALA A 330 -4.14 -0.64 -25.51
C ALA A 330 -3.20 -1.30 -26.52
N THR A 331 -3.76 -1.74 -27.64
CA THR A 331 -3.00 -2.14 -28.83
C THR A 331 -3.67 -1.57 -30.07
N THR A 332 -2.90 -1.00 -31.00
CA THR A 332 -3.38 -0.56 -32.31
C THR A 332 -2.48 -1.10 -33.41
N ASN A 333 -3.09 -1.56 -34.51
CA ASN A 333 -2.39 -1.98 -35.73
C ASN A 333 -1.28 -3.04 -35.54
N LEU A 334 -1.40 -3.99 -34.60
CA LEU A 334 -0.38 -5.02 -34.36
C LEU A 334 -0.74 -6.38 -34.96
N ALA A 335 0.22 -6.98 -35.67
CA ALA A 335 0.26 -8.40 -36.03
C ALA A 335 1.38 -9.11 -35.25
N CYS A 336 1.14 -10.36 -34.86
CA CYS A 336 2.08 -11.22 -34.13
C CYS A 336 2.48 -12.43 -34.99
N LYS A 337 3.59 -13.08 -34.66
CA LYS A 337 4.04 -14.27 -35.39
C LYS A 337 3.02 -15.41 -35.38
N ALA A 338 2.24 -15.58 -34.30
CA ALA A 338 1.15 -16.55 -34.25
C ALA A 338 -0.03 -16.22 -35.19
N ASP A 339 -0.20 -14.95 -35.60
CA ASP A 339 -1.32 -14.52 -36.44
C ASP A 339 -1.11 -14.90 -37.92
N ASP A 340 0.15 -14.95 -38.39
CA ASP A 340 0.49 -15.07 -39.82
C ASP A 340 1.87 -15.69 -40.14
N GLY A 341 2.60 -16.18 -39.14
CA GLY A 341 3.90 -16.85 -39.29
C GLY A 341 5.11 -15.93 -39.50
N GLN A 342 4.92 -14.62 -39.75
CA GLN A 342 6.00 -13.73 -40.14
C GLN A 342 6.75 -13.12 -38.95
N SER A 343 8.02 -12.79 -39.15
CA SER A 343 8.84 -11.99 -38.22
C SER A 343 8.75 -10.48 -38.56
N PRO A 344 9.04 -9.56 -37.62
CA PRO A 344 9.37 -9.77 -36.20
C PRO A 344 8.22 -10.36 -35.37
N ALA A 345 8.52 -10.80 -34.14
CA ALA A 345 7.56 -11.50 -33.28
C ALA A 345 6.25 -10.70 -33.02
N VAL A 346 6.35 -9.38 -32.90
CA VAL A 346 5.24 -8.43 -33.07
C VAL A 346 5.68 -7.29 -33.99
N ARG A 347 4.77 -6.81 -34.85
CA ARG A 347 5.05 -5.77 -35.86
C ARG A 347 3.79 -5.01 -36.27
N ALA A 348 3.95 -3.97 -37.09
CA ALA A 348 2.81 -3.29 -37.69
C ALA A 348 2.05 -4.20 -38.66
N LYS A 349 0.72 -4.28 -38.54
CA LYS A 349 -0.17 -5.07 -39.40
C LYS A 349 -0.32 -4.40 -40.76
N ASP A 350 -0.71 -3.13 -40.76
CA ASP A 350 -0.55 -2.22 -41.90
C ASP A 350 0.77 -1.44 -41.73
N PRO A 351 1.79 -1.65 -42.57
CA PRO A 351 3.07 -0.95 -42.46
C PRO A 351 3.01 0.54 -42.83
N ALA A 352 1.91 1.02 -43.42
CA ALA A 352 1.70 2.45 -43.70
C ALA A 352 1.22 3.23 -42.47
N GLN A 353 0.75 2.54 -41.42
CA GLN A 353 0.25 3.15 -40.18
C GLN A 353 1.14 2.80 -38.99
N PRO A 354 1.36 3.73 -38.04
CA PRO A 354 2.05 3.40 -36.79
C PRO A 354 1.28 2.33 -36.01
N ALA A 355 1.99 1.35 -35.46
CA ALA A 355 1.42 0.38 -34.54
C ALA A 355 1.84 0.68 -33.11
N THR A 356 0.93 0.53 -32.14
CA THR A 356 1.18 0.89 -30.74
C THR A 356 0.85 -0.26 -29.81
N LEU A 357 1.70 -0.51 -28.82
CA LEU A 357 1.37 -1.26 -27.61
C LEU A 357 1.57 -0.38 -26.38
N ILE A 358 0.63 -0.46 -25.44
CA ILE A 358 0.69 0.22 -24.13
C ILE A 358 0.41 -0.81 -23.04
N PHE A 359 1.25 -0.87 -22.00
CA PHE A 359 1.01 -1.70 -20.82
C PHE A 359 1.40 -0.98 -19.52
N ARG A 360 0.81 -1.43 -18.42
CA ARG A 360 1.14 -0.98 -17.05
C ARG A 360 2.11 -1.93 -16.34
N MET A 361 2.79 -1.42 -15.33
CA MET A 361 3.61 -2.18 -14.39
C MET A 361 3.19 -1.88 -12.94
N PRO A 362 1.99 -2.31 -12.49
CA PRO A 362 1.45 -2.03 -11.16
C PRO A 362 2.03 -3.02 -10.14
N SER A 363 2.70 -2.53 -9.10
CA SER A 363 3.39 -3.33 -8.08
C SER A 363 2.83 -3.04 -6.70
N SER A 364 2.68 -4.06 -5.87
CA SER A 364 2.45 -3.87 -4.43
C SER A 364 3.72 -3.40 -3.70
N TYR A 365 4.89 -3.60 -4.28
CA TYR A 365 6.19 -3.39 -3.63
C TYR A 365 6.96 -2.27 -4.33
N VAL A 366 7.58 -1.37 -3.55
CA VAL A 366 8.29 -0.19 -4.08
C VAL A 366 9.42 -0.58 -5.02
N TYR A 367 9.51 0.08 -6.17
CA TYR A 367 10.61 -0.10 -7.11
C TYR A 367 11.91 0.54 -6.61
N LEU A 368 12.98 -0.26 -6.56
CA LEU A 368 14.34 0.15 -6.18
C LEU A 368 15.25 0.35 -7.40
N THR A 369 15.02 -0.44 -8.45
CA THR A 369 15.71 -0.38 -9.75
C THR A 369 14.68 -0.62 -10.86
N GLY A 370 15.08 -0.48 -12.12
CA GLY A 370 14.28 -0.94 -13.25
C GLY A 370 15.10 -1.05 -14.52
N THR A 371 14.84 -2.05 -15.34
CA THR A 371 15.54 -2.28 -16.60
C THR A 371 14.54 -2.73 -17.67
N LEU A 372 14.61 -2.11 -18.85
CA LEU A 372 13.88 -2.52 -20.04
C LEU A 372 14.89 -3.08 -21.05
N ALA A 373 14.83 -4.39 -21.28
CA ALA A 373 15.59 -5.09 -22.31
C ALA A 373 14.64 -5.45 -23.46
N LEU A 374 15.11 -5.31 -24.71
CA LEU A 374 14.32 -5.64 -25.89
C LEU A 374 15.23 -6.05 -27.05
N ASP A 375 14.67 -6.78 -28.03
CA ASP A 375 15.33 -7.04 -29.30
C ASP A 375 14.53 -6.37 -30.42
N ALA A 376 15.09 -5.30 -30.97
CA ALA A 376 14.47 -4.47 -31.99
C ALA A 376 14.77 -4.99 -33.39
N VAL A 377 13.78 -4.95 -34.26
CA VAL A 377 13.99 -5.08 -35.70
C VAL A 377 13.43 -3.82 -36.34
N VAL A 378 14.28 -3.09 -37.06
CA VAL A 378 13.92 -1.86 -37.75
C VAL A 378 14.12 -2.08 -39.24
N GLY A 379 13.02 -2.01 -40.00
CA GLY A 379 13.07 -2.10 -41.46
C GLY A 379 13.50 -0.79 -42.11
N PRO A 380 13.71 -0.77 -43.45
CA PRO A 380 14.13 0.44 -44.15
C PRO A 380 13.19 1.63 -43.92
N GLY A 381 13.72 2.75 -43.43
CA GLY A 381 12.94 3.95 -43.07
C GLY A 381 12.04 3.78 -41.83
N GLY A 382 12.21 2.69 -41.08
CA GLY A 382 11.44 2.39 -39.88
C GLY A 382 11.94 3.09 -38.62
N SER A 383 11.17 2.98 -37.54
CA SER A 383 11.61 3.37 -36.19
C SER A 383 10.74 2.75 -35.09
N ILE A 384 11.33 2.63 -33.89
CA ILE A 384 10.63 2.22 -32.66
C ILE A 384 10.81 3.31 -31.61
N ALA A 385 9.75 4.06 -31.31
CA ALA A 385 9.76 5.10 -30.28
C ALA A 385 9.21 4.55 -28.96
N LEU A 386 9.97 4.72 -27.88
CA LEU A 386 9.62 4.28 -26.53
C LEU A 386 9.36 5.49 -25.62
N SER A 387 8.27 5.42 -24.84
CA SER A 387 7.92 6.46 -23.87
C SER A 387 7.27 5.86 -22.63
N LEU A 388 7.33 6.61 -21.53
CA LEU A 388 6.90 6.20 -20.20
C LEU A 388 5.98 7.25 -19.56
N SER A 389 5.01 6.79 -18.77
CA SER A 389 4.14 7.65 -17.95
C SER A 389 4.09 7.16 -16.51
N THR A 390 4.44 8.03 -15.56
CA THR A 390 4.31 7.77 -14.11
C THR A 390 3.00 8.26 -13.52
N ASN A 391 2.26 9.12 -14.22
CA ASN A 391 1.02 9.76 -13.76
C ASN A 391 -0.21 9.23 -14.51
N ASN A 392 -0.42 7.91 -14.42
CA ASN A 392 -1.60 7.23 -14.93
C ASN A 392 -1.86 7.31 -16.46
N GLY A 393 -0.90 7.81 -17.25
CA GLY A 393 -1.02 7.95 -18.71
C GLY A 393 -1.34 9.37 -19.16
N LEU A 394 -1.40 10.33 -18.24
CA LEU A 394 -1.67 11.75 -18.52
C LEU A 394 -0.53 12.39 -19.32
N ASP A 395 0.71 12.26 -18.83
CA ASP A 395 1.92 12.73 -19.53
C ASP A 395 2.80 11.57 -19.98
N TRP A 396 3.57 11.80 -21.05
CA TRP A 396 4.46 10.82 -21.65
C TRP A 396 5.87 11.39 -21.84
N THR A 397 6.82 10.87 -21.07
CA THR A 397 8.25 11.18 -21.21
C THR A 397 8.86 10.25 -22.28
N PRO A 398 9.50 10.77 -23.35
CA PRO A 398 10.28 9.97 -24.27
C PRO A 398 11.46 9.29 -23.55
N LEU A 399 11.73 8.03 -23.87
CA LEU A 399 12.90 7.29 -23.38
C LEU A 399 13.98 7.21 -24.47
N VAL A 400 13.62 6.69 -25.64
CA VAL A 400 14.51 6.54 -26.80
C VAL A 400 13.69 6.37 -28.08
N THR A 401 14.28 6.72 -29.23
CA THR A 401 13.83 6.27 -30.55
C THR A 401 14.93 5.41 -31.16
N LEU A 402 14.58 4.21 -31.59
CA LEU A 402 15.50 3.26 -32.23
C LEU A 402 15.27 3.28 -33.74
N ASP A 403 16.34 3.49 -34.49
CA ASP A 403 16.42 3.48 -35.96
C ASP A 403 17.25 2.31 -36.51
N ALA A 404 17.93 1.56 -35.63
CA ALA A 404 18.70 0.36 -35.93
C ALA A 404 18.11 -0.89 -35.26
N SER A 405 18.38 -2.06 -35.88
CA SER A 405 18.02 -3.37 -35.31
C SER A 405 19.04 -3.85 -34.27
N GLY A 406 18.61 -4.73 -33.37
CA GLY A 406 19.44 -5.45 -32.41
C GLY A 406 18.95 -5.34 -30.96
N PRO A 407 19.66 -6.03 -30.03
CA PRO A 407 19.36 -5.97 -28.62
C PRO A 407 19.65 -4.59 -28.04
N GLN A 408 18.73 -4.08 -27.21
CA GLN A 408 18.84 -2.81 -26.51
C GLN A 408 18.52 -3.02 -25.02
N THR A 409 19.16 -2.25 -24.15
CA THR A 409 18.90 -2.25 -22.71
C THR A 409 18.89 -0.82 -22.19
N LEU A 410 17.82 -0.45 -21.48
CA LEU A 410 17.58 0.89 -20.93
C LEU A 410 17.44 0.80 -19.42
N ASP A 411 18.14 1.68 -18.69
CA ASP A 411 17.91 1.89 -17.26
C ASP A 411 16.61 2.69 -17.06
N LEU A 412 15.68 2.14 -16.29
CA LEU A 412 14.44 2.79 -15.91
C LEU A 412 14.51 3.41 -14.50
N LYS A 413 15.53 3.11 -13.68
CA LYS A 413 15.66 3.61 -12.30
C LYS A 413 15.46 5.14 -12.20
N PRO A 414 16.02 5.99 -13.09
CA PRO A 414 15.81 7.44 -13.02
C PRO A 414 14.34 7.88 -13.15
N HIS A 415 13.48 7.04 -13.73
CA HIS A 415 12.06 7.33 -13.99
C HIS A 415 11.13 6.63 -12.99
N VAL A 416 11.47 5.42 -12.51
CA VAL A 416 10.56 4.56 -11.73
C VAL A 416 10.99 4.32 -10.27
N PHE A 417 12.15 4.80 -9.84
CA PHE A 417 12.57 4.65 -8.44
C PHE A 417 11.57 5.29 -7.47
N ARG A 418 11.26 4.60 -6.36
CA ARG A 418 10.21 4.98 -5.39
C ARG A 418 8.80 5.11 -5.98
N ARG A 419 8.52 4.46 -7.13
CA ARG A 419 7.17 4.33 -7.69
C ARG A 419 6.60 2.94 -7.41
N TYR A 420 5.28 2.84 -7.56
CA TYR A 420 4.51 1.60 -7.44
C TYR A 420 3.83 1.22 -8.77
N ASP A 421 3.60 2.17 -9.68
CA ASP A 421 2.96 1.91 -10.97
C ASP A 421 3.47 2.93 -12.00
N TYR A 422 3.52 2.51 -13.27
CA TYR A 422 3.83 3.33 -14.43
C TYR A 422 3.34 2.63 -15.70
N ARG A 423 3.27 3.34 -16.83
CA ARG A 423 2.95 2.78 -18.14
C ARG A 423 4.13 2.89 -19.10
N LEU A 424 4.31 1.88 -19.95
CA LEU A 424 5.21 1.92 -21.10
C LEU A 424 4.39 1.92 -22.38
N LYS A 425 4.86 2.68 -23.37
CA LYS A 425 4.30 2.77 -24.72
C LYS A 425 5.43 2.58 -25.73
N ALA A 426 5.23 1.64 -26.65
CA ALA A 426 6.08 1.47 -27.82
C ALA A 426 5.26 1.78 -29.08
N VAL A 427 5.82 2.61 -29.97
CA VAL A 427 5.25 2.96 -31.28
C VAL A 427 6.19 2.47 -32.37
N LEU A 428 5.71 1.53 -33.19
CA LEU A 428 6.42 0.88 -34.27
C LEU A 428 6.03 1.55 -35.60
N LYS A 429 7.01 1.89 -36.45
CA LYS A 429 6.78 2.52 -37.77
C LYS A 429 7.62 1.87 -38.86
N GLY A 430 7.07 1.80 -40.07
CA GLY A 430 7.76 1.28 -41.26
C GLY A 430 7.61 -0.22 -41.48
N LYS A 431 7.78 -0.64 -42.74
CA LYS A 431 7.61 -2.04 -43.16
C LYS A 431 8.72 -2.92 -42.59
N GLY A 432 8.34 -4.02 -41.93
CA GLY A 432 9.28 -4.95 -41.31
C GLY A 432 9.77 -4.51 -39.92
N THR A 433 9.34 -3.35 -39.41
CA THR A 433 9.69 -2.88 -38.08
C THR A 433 8.84 -3.55 -36.99
N GLY A 434 9.50 -3.97 -35.91
CA GLY A 434 8.86 -4.69 -34.82
C GLY A 434 9.82 -5.08 -33.70
N LEU A 435 9.32 -5.92 -32.80
CA LEU A 435 10.09 -6.44 -31.66
C LEU A 435 10.08 -7.97 -31.69
N ASN A 436 11.24 -8.58 -31.47
CA ASN A 436 11.34 -10.03 -31.24
C ASN A 436 11.13 -10.38 -29.75
N ALA A 437 11.66 -9.53 -28.86
CA ALA A 437 11.57 -9.68 -27.42
C ALA A 437 11.36 -8.32 -26.74
N LEU A 438 10.66 -8.32 -25.60
CA LEU A 438 10.60 -7.20 -24.67
C LEU A 438 10.45 -7.77 -23.25
N LYS A 439 11.40 -7.44 -22.36
CA LYS A 439 11.42 -7.83 -20.96
C LYS A 439 11.64 -6.62 -20.06
N VAL A 440 10.85 -6.53 -19.00
CA VAL A 440 11.03 -5.53 -17.94
C VAL A 440 11.39 -6.24 -16.64
N THR A 441 12.46 -5.82 -15.97
CA THR A 441 12.90 -6.36 -14.67
C THR A 441 13.04 -5.23 -13.65
N HIS A 442 12.65 -5.47 -12.40
CA HIS A 442 12.88 -4.54 -11.28
C HIS A 442 13.28 -5.28 -10.01
N ASP A 443 14.18 -4.71 -9.24
CA ASP A 443 14.30 -5.02 -7.81
C ASP A 443 13.23 -4.25 -7.03
N VAL A 444 12.62 -4.92 -6.05
CA VAL A 444 11.60 -4.32 -5.16
C VAL A 444 11.95 -4.51 -3.69
N GLN A 445 11.49 -3.62 -2.81
CA GLN A 445 11.57 -3.83 -1.36
C GLN A 445 10.30 -4.48 -0.81
N HIS A 446 10.46 -5.43 0.11
CA HIS A 446 9.35 -5.91 0.94
C HIS A 446 9.80 -6.18 2.38
N SER A 447 8.84 -6.21 3.30
CA SER A 447 9.04 -6.74 4.65
C SER A 447 9.19 -8.26 4.59
N GLN A 448 10.02 -8.86 5.45
CA GLN A 448 10.10 -10.33 5.55
C GLN A 448 9.02 -10.91 6.47
N ARG A 449 8.52 -10.14 7.45
CA ARG A 449 7.60 -10.61 8.51
C ARG A 449 6.25 -11.16 8.04
N PRO A 450 5.58 -10.63 6.99
CA PRO A 450 4.31 -11.18 6.50
C PRO A 450 4.50 -12.21 5.37
N LEU A 451 5.74 -12.56 4.99
CA LEU A 451 5.93 -13.63 4.02
C LEU A 451 5.57 -14.98 4.66
N PRO A 452 4.97 -15.92 3.91
CA PRO A 452 4.46 -17.19 4.45
C PRO A 452 5.61 -18.15 4.77
N ALA A 453 6.26 -17.95 5.91
CA ALA A 453 7.36 -18.76 6.40
C ALA A 453 6.91 -20.20 6.72
N LEU A 454 7.84 -21.13 6.57
CA LEU A 454 7.67 -22.53 6.97
C LEU A 454 8.33 -22.75 8.33
N VAL A 455 7.87 -23.77 9.05
CA VAL A 455 8.49 -24.32 10.26
C VAL A 455 8.81 -25.82 10.04
N GLN A 456 9.53 -26.43 10.98
CA GLN A 456 9.76 -27.87 10.99
C GLN A 456 8.45 -28.63 11.18
N GLY A 457 8.28 -29.75 10.46
CA GLY A 457 7.03 -30.52 10.41
C GLY A 457 6.14 -30.10 9.24
N THR A 458 4.84 -30.37 9.34
CA THR A 458 3.86 -30.11 8.28
C THR A 458 3.32 -28.68 8.36
N ASN A 459 3.46 -27.95 7.26
CA ASN A 459 2.92 -26.61 7.06
C ASN A 459 1.71 -26.71 6.14
N THR A 460 0.61 -26.05 6.50
CA THR A 460 -0.58 -25.90 5.67
C THR A 460 -0.48 -24.57 4.93
N ILE A 461 -0.43 -24.63 3.60
CA ILE A 461 -0.30 -23.48 2.71
C ILE A 461 -1.64 -23.22 2.04
N THR A 462 -2.13 -21.99 2.13
CA THR A 462 -3.36 -21.54 1.45
C THR A 462 -2.97 -20.63 0.31
N PHE A 463 -3.37 -20.98 -0.91
CA PHE A 463 -3.33 -20.10 -2.07
C PHE A 463 -4.71 -19.48 -2.30
N ARG A 464 -4.74 -18.19 -2.64
CA ARG A 464 -5.94 -17.47 -3.07
C ARG A 464 -5.64 -16.55 -4.24
N ALA A 465 -6.61 -16.38 -5.12
CA ALA A 465 -6.75 -15.29 -6.06
C ALA A 465 -8.17 -14.71 -5.88
N ALA A 466 -8.26 -13.49 -5.38
CA ALA A 466 -9.54 -12.83 -5.11
C ALA A 466 -10.21 -12.35 -6.43
N PRO A 467 -11.38 -11.67 -6.39
CA PRO A 467 -12.00 -11.09 -7.57
C PRO A 467 -10.99 -10.31 -8.43
N PRO A 468 -11.12 -10.35 -9.77
CA PRO A 468 -10.08 -9.82 -10.65
C PRO A 468 -10.20 -8.29 -10.76
N GLU A 469 -9.72 -7.62 -9.72
CA GLU A 469 -9.69 -6.17 -9.62
C GLU A 469 -8.26 -5.64 -9.76
N GLY A 470 -8.15 -4.48 -10.42
CA GLY A 470 -6.96 -3.65 -10.45
C GLY A 470 -7.27 -2.28 -9.84
N ALA A 471 -6.25 -1.46 -9.63
CA ALA A 471 -6.42 -0.10 -9.13
C ALA A 471 -5.75 0.93 -10.06
N VAL A 472 -6.28 2.14 -10.08
CA VAL A 472 -5.57 3.35 -10.50
C VAL A 472 -5.44 4.24 -9.28
N THR A 473 -4.21 4.50 -8.86
CA THR A 473 -3.92 5.32 -7.67
C THR A 473 -3.52 6.74 -8.09
N ILE A 474 -4.11 7.74 -7.44
CA ILE A 474 -3.59 9.10 -7.35
C ILE A 474 -3.06 9.28 -5.92
N GLU A 475 -1.74 9.35 -5.78
CA GLU A 475 -1.05 9.69 -4.54
C GLU A 475 0.17 10.54 -4.92
N GLY A 476 0.21 11.77 -4.43
CA GLY A 476 1.27 12.74 -4.79
C GLY A 476 1.53 13.73 -3.66
N THR A 477 2.79 14.13 -3.50
CA THR A 477 3.20 15.05 -2.43
C THR A 477 2.54 16.42 -2.57
N THR A 478 2.16 16.99 -1.42
CA THR A 478 1.77 18.40 -1.30
C THR A 478 2.90 19.29 -0.78
N ASP A 479 4.09 18.75 -0.50
CA ASP A 479 5.30 19.55 -0.24
C ASP A 479 6.04 19.81 -1.56
N PRO A 480 6.16 21.08 -2.02
CA PRO A 480 6.88 21.41 -3.25
C PRO A 480 8.38 21.10 -3.19
N LYS A 481 8.98 20.94 -1.99
CA LYS A 481 10.40 20.55 -1.83
C LYS A 481 10.68 19.12 -2.31
N ASN A 482 9.65 18.29 -2.45
CA ASN A 482 9.76 16.91 -2.89
C ASN A 482 9.58 16.73 -4.41
N LYS A 483 9.31 17.81 -5.16
CA LYS A 483 9.29 17.78 -6.63
C LYS A 483 10.62 17.24 -7.16
N GLY A 484 10.56 16.37 -8.18
CA GLY A 484 11.71 15.66 -8.73
C GLY A 484 12.16 14.44 -7.90
N ARG A 485 11.89 14.39 -6.60
CA ARG A 485 12.08 13.17 -5.77
C ARG A 485 10.90 12.21 -5.92
N GLN A 486 9.70 12.77 -6.05
CA GLN A 486 8.43 12.05 -6.10
C GLN A 486 7.39 12.84 -6.93
N LEU A 487 6.32 12.16 -7.36
CA LEU A 487 5.16 12.80 -7.99
C LEU A 487 4.49 13.80 -7.04
N HIS A 488 4.22 15.00 -7.55
CA HIS A 488 3.50 16.07 -6.86
C HIS A 488 2.00 16.00 -7.20
N TYR A 489 1.12 16.48 -6.32
CA TYR A 489 -0.33 16.36 -6.52
C TYR A 489 -0.83 17.02 -7.83
N THR A 490 -0.12 18.03 -8.33
CA THR A 490 -0.40 18.71 -9.61
C THR A 490 -0.15 17.85 -10.84
N ASP A 491 0.72 16.85 -10.72
CA ASP A 491 1.15 15.99 -11.83
C ASP A 491 0.01 15.03 -12.24
N PHE A 492 -1.07 14.96 -11.46
CA PHE A 492 -2.31 14.25 -11.78
C PHE A 492 -3.39 15.17 -12.39
N HIS A 493 -3.00 16.36 -12.83
CA HIS A 493 -3.86 17.37 -13.49
C HIS A 493 -5.20 17.68 -12.77
N PRO A 494 -5.22 17.93 -11.44
CA PRO A 494 -6.44 18.32 -10.76
C PRO A 494 -6.89 19.73 -11.13
N VAL A 495 -8.19 19.92 -11.33
CA VAL A 495 -8.79 21.25 -11.46
C VAL A 495 -8.81 21.90 -10.08
N CYS A 496 -8.12 23.04 -9.94
CA CYS A 496 -7.95 23.73 -8.66
C CYS A 496 -8.56 25.14 -8.71
N LYS A 497 -9.41 25.47 -7.74
CA LYS A 497 -10.05 26.78 -7.58
C LYS A 497 -9.79 27.32 -6.18
N ASN A 498 -9.31 28.55 -6.11
CA ASN A 498 -8.92 29.22 -4.86
C ASN A 498 -7.93 28.41 -4.00
N ILE A 499 -6.99 27.71 -4.64
CA ILE A 499 -5.84 27.04 -4.01
C ILE A 499 -4.61 27.94 -4.12
N ARG A 500 -3.73 27.93 -3.12
CA ARG A 500 -2.49 28.72 -3.14
C ARG A 500 -1.56 28.26 -4.27
N LYS A 501 -1.08 29.20 -5.08
CA LYS A 501 -0.19 28.94 -6.23
C LYS A 501 1.27 28.62 -5.84
N ASN A 502 1.57 28.40 -4.56
CA ASN A 502 2.92 28.10 -4.07
C ASN A 502 3.24 26.58 -4.00
N GLY A 503 2.39 25.73 -4.59
CA GLY A 503 2.58 24.28 -4.58
C GLY A 503 2.08 23.57 -3.31
N LEU A 504 1.49 24.27 -2.34
CA LEU A 504 0.81 23.63 -1.22
C LEU A 504 -0.69 23.46 -1.53
N LEU A 505 -1.31 22.36 -1.06
CA LEU A 505 -2.76 22.17 -1.17
C LEU A 505 -3.48 22.85 0.01
N VAL A 506 -3.51 24.19 -0.03
CA VAL A 506 -4.08 25.07 0.99
C VAL A 506 -5.05 26.05 0.35
N LEU A 507 -6.16 26.37 1.01
CA LEU A 507 -7.09 27.39 0.54
C LEU A 507 -6.44 28.79 0.52
N ALA A 508 -6.76 29.54 -0.54
CA ALA A 508 -6.36 30.93 -0.78
C ALA A 508 -7.50 31.94 -0.55
N ALA A 509 -8.74 31.47 -0.38
CA ALA A 509 -9.92 32.28 -0.09
C ALA A 509 -10.81 31.56 0.95
N GLY A 510 -11.94 32.17 1.33
CA GLY A 510 -12.90 31.58 2.27
C GLY A 510 -13.57 30.28 1.79
N THR A 511 -13.58 30.04 0.48
CA THR A 511 -13.98 28.77 -0.14
C THR A 511 -13.08 28.44 -1.32
N GLY A 512 -12.94 27.16 -1.64
CA GLY A 512 -12.22 26.67 -2.83
C GLY A 512 -12.46 25.19 -3.07
N GLU A 513 -11.87 24.62 -4.11
CA GLU A 513 -12.02 23.20 -4.43
C GLU A 513 -10.81 22.65 -5.19
N VAL A 514 -10.59 21.34 -5.01
CA VAL A 514 -9.69 20.52 -5.83
C VAL A 514 -10.50 19.34 -6.37
N VAL A 515 -10.49 19.15 -7.69
CA VAL A 515 -11.17 18.05 -8.38
C VAL A 515 -10.15 17.22 -9.15
N TYR A 516 -9.99 15.96 -8.76
CA TYR A 516 -9.13 15.00 -9.46
C TYR A 516 -9.95 14.22 -10.50
N PRO A 517 -9.64 14.32 -11.80
CA PRO A 517 -10.16 13.40 -12.78
C PRO A 517 -9.44 12.05 -12.68
N ILE A 518 -10.18 10.95 -12.75
CA ILE A 518 -9.63 9.60 -12.78
C ILE A 518 -10.35 8.75 -13.83
N THR A 519 -9.57 7.94 -14.57
CA THR A 519 -10.06 7.03 -15.59
C THR A 519 -9.40 5.67 -15.39
N THR A 520 -10.17 4.61 -15.62
CA THR A 520 -9.74 3.21 -15.42
C THR A 520 -9.88 2.39 -16.71
N PRO A 521 -9.08 1.31 -16.88
CA PRO A 521 -9.11 0.47 -18.10
C PRO A 521 -10.41 -0.33 -18.25
N GLY A 522 -10.93 -0.84 -17.13
CA GLY A 522 -12.21 -1.55 -17.05
C GLY A 522 -13.26 -0.75 -16.29
N ASP A 523 -14.36 -1.40 -15.94
CA ASP A 523 -15.47 -0.78 -15.23
C ASP A 523 -15.09 -0.60 -13.75
N LEU A 524 -15.30 0.62 -13.22
CA LEU A 524 -15.08 0.97 -11.82
C LEU A 524 -15.94 0.10 -10.90
N THR A 525 -15.35 -0.37 -9.80
CA THR A 525 -16.06 -1.15 -8.77
C THR A 525 -16.20 -0.37 -7.46
N ARG A 526 -15.21 0.46 -7.11
CA ARG A 526 -15.29 1.40 -5.97
C ARG A 526 -14.20 2.48 -6.07
N ILE A 527 -14.39 3.59 -5.35
CA ILE A 527 -13.34 4.57 -5.08
C ILE A 527 -13.06 4.59 -3.58
N ARG A 528 -11.81 4.38 -3.19
CA ARG A 528 -11.32 4.46 -1.80
C ARG A 528 -10.46 5.71 -1.66
N ILE A 529 -10.67 6.49 -0.61
CA ILE A 529 -10.00 7.77 -0.40
C ILE A 529 -9.41 7.81 1.02
N GLY A 530 -8.10 8.00 1.12
CA GLY A 530 -7.39 8.34 2.35
C GLY A 530 -7.03 9.82 2.37
N VAL A 531 -7.31 10.51 3.47
CA VAL A 531 -7.08 11.95 3.63
C VAL A 531 -6.37 12.22 4.94
N TYR A 532 -5.29 13.02 4.90
CA TYR A 532 -4.77 13.70 6.09
C TYR A 532 -4.89 15.22 5.89
N TYR A 533 -5.56 15.92 6.80
CA TYR A 533 -5.95 17.31 6.61
C TYR A 533 -5.77 18.16 7.87
N ARG A 534 -5.85 19.48 7.70
CA ARG A 534 -5.96 20.48 8.76
C ARG A 534 -7.23 21.30 8.55
N ALA A 535 -7.93 21.60 9.64
CA ALA A 535 -9.07 22.51 9.69
C ALA A 535 -9.07 23.20 11.07
N ARG A 536 -8.51 24.42 11.17
CA ARG A 536 -8.15 25.03 12.46
C ARG A 536 -9.34 25.59 13.26
N ASP A 537 -10.39 26.03 12.58
CA ASP A 537 -11.63 26.54 13.17
C ASP A 537 -12.75 25.48 13.10
N LYS A 538 -13.78 25.56 13.94
CA LYS A 538 -15.00 24.72 13.82
C LYS A 538 -15.79 24.93 12.52
N ARG A 539 -15.51 26.03 11.81
CA ARG A 539 -16.04 26.36 10.46
C ARG A 539 -15.12 25.93 9.32
N ASP A 540 -13.86 25.60 9.62
CA ASP A 540 -12.93 25.06 8.63
C ASP A 540 -13.34 23.62 8.29
N ALA A 541 -13.34 23.24 7.01
CA ALA A 541 -13.57 21.86 6.59
C ALA A 541 -13.20 21.60 5.12
N TRP A 542 -13.09 20.31 4.76
CA TRP A 542 -13.28 19.84 3.39
C TRP A 542 -14.48 18.88 3.30
N ASP A 543 -15.40 19.13 2.39
CA ASP A 543 -16.43 18.17 1.97
C ASP A 543 -15.87 17.28 0.86
N VAL A 544 -16.02 15.96 1.02
CA VAL A 544 -15.50 14.95 0.08
C VAL A 544 -16.66 14.36 -0.70
N ALA A 545 -16.59 14.42 -2.03
CA ALA A 545 -17.65 13.93 -2.91
C ALA A 545 -17.10 13.32 -4.20
N VAL A 546 -17.89 12.45 -4.83
CA VAL A 546 -17.56 11.83 -6.12
C VAL A 546 -18.64 12.07 -7.15
N SER A 547 -18.24 12.16 -8.42
CA SER A 547 -19.15 12.22 -9.57
C SER A 547 -18.77 11.15 -10.58
N PHE A 548 -19.79 10.48 -11.14
CA PHE A 548 -19.67 9.46 -12.17
C PHE A 548 -20.28 9.90 -13.53
N ASP A 549 -20.82 11.12 -13.61
CA ASP A 549 -21.60 11.63 -14.76
C ASP A 549 -20.95 12.85 -15.46
N GLY A 550 -19.65 13.05 -15.23
CA GLY A 550 -18.88 14.18 -15.75
C GLY A 550 -19.01 15.46 -14.92
N GLY A 551 -19.43 15.36 -13.66
CA GLY A 551 -19.55 16.50 -12.73
C GLY A 551 -20.92 17.18 -12.74
N LYS A 552 -21.96 16.57 -13.32
CA LYS A 552 -23.33 17.10 -13.32
C LYS A 552 -23.97 16.89 -11.94
N THR A 553 -23.74 15.73 -11.33
CA THR A 553 -24.14 15.42 -9.95
C THR A 553 -22.92 14.96 -9.15
N TYR A 554 -22.98 15.16 -7.82
CA TYR A 554 -21.94 14.74 -6.89
C TYR A 554 -22.57 14.05 -5.67
N THR A 555 -22.17 12.81 -5.43
CA THR A 555 -22.51 12.03 -4.25
C THR A 555 -21.56 12.42 -3.11
N SER A 556 -22.10 12.90 -1.99
CA SER A 556 -21.29 13.20 -0.79
C SER A 556 -20.84 11.90 -0.12
N LEU A 557 -19.57 11.83 0.25
CA LEU A 557 -19.00 10.72 1.03
C LEU A 557 -18.77 11.09 2.50
N GLY A 558 -18.73 12.38 2.81
CA GLY A 558 -18.58 12.89 4.17
C GLY A 558 -17.75 14.17 4.24
N ARG A 559 -17.34 14.51 5.47
CA ARG A 559 -16.67 15.76 5.79
C ARG A 559 -15.38 15.52 6.58
N CYS A 560 -14.42 16.39 6.35
CA CYS A 560 -13.17 16.55 7.09
C CYS A 560 -13.25 17.87 7.86
N GLU A 561 -13.99 17.88 8.96
CA GLU A 561 -14.30 19.04 9.79
C GLU A 561 -13.19 19.41 10.80
N GLY A 562 -13.17 20.69 11.20
CA GLY A 562 -12.43 21.19 12.35
C GLY A 562 -13.29 21.31 13.63
N PRO A 563 -12.71 21.73 14.76
CA PRO A 563 -11.33 22.18 14.90
C PRO A 563 -10.35 21.02 15.11
N THR A 564 -9.38 20.88 14.22
CA THR A 564 -8.23 20.00 14.36
C THR A 564 -6.95 20.63 13.83
N ARG A 565 -5.82 20.38 14.53
CA ARG A 565 -4.50 20.77 14.03
C ARG A 565 -4.17 19.97 12.76
N ASN A 566 -4.31 18.66 12.86
CA ASN A 566 -4.16 17.67 11.80
C ASN A 566 -5.11 16.48 12.14
N HIS A 567 -5.77 15.84 11.16
CA HIS A 567 -6.56 14.63 11.39
C HIS A 567 -6.62 13.72 10.15
N GLY A 568 -6.73 12.40 10.36
CA GLY A 568 -6.85 11.39 9.30
C GLY A 568 -8.27 10.84 9.14
N LYS A 569 -8.78 10.80 7.91
CA LYS A 569 -10.08 10.17 7.58
C LYS A 569 -9.99 9.30 6.32
N THR A 570 -10.87 8.31 6.24
CA THR A 570 -11.08 7.45 5.08
C THR A 570 -12.52 7.57 4.58
N PHE A 571 -12.71 7.38 3.27
CA PHE A 571 -14.01 7.36 2.62
C PHE A 571 -14.05 6.27 1.55
N VAL A 572 -15.22 5.69 1.30
CA VAL A 572 -15.43 4.70 0.25
C VAL A 572 -16.71 5.04 -0.51
N ALA A 573 -16.62 5.10 -1.84
CA ALA A 573 -17.77 5.09 -2.74
C ALA A 573 -17.88 3.70 -3.38
N ALA A 574 -18.83 2.88 -2.92
CA ALA A 574 -19.10 1.55 -3.46
C ALA A 574 -20.21 1.53 -4.52
N ASP A 575 -21.16 2.47 -4.43
CA ASP A 575 -22.33 2.56 -5.33
C ASP A 575 -21.96 3.21 -6.67
N VAL A 576 -21.13 2.52 -7.45
CA VAL A 576 -20.70 2.95 -8.78
C VAL A 576 -21.75 2.55 -9.83
N PRO A 577 -22.20 3.46 -10.72
CA PRO A 577 -23.12 3.09 -11.79
C PRO A 577 -22.49 2.07 -12.77
N PRO A 578 -23.25 1.08 -13.30
CA PRO A 578 -22.72 0.10 -14.24
C PRO A 578 -22.05 0.71 -15.47
N ALA A 579 -21.02 0.05 -16.00
CA ALA A 579 -20.22 0.49 -17.17
C ALA A 579 -19.50 1.86 -17.02
N THR A 580 -19.44 2.43 -15.82
CA THR A 580 -18.67 3.65 -15.55
C THR A 580 -17.17 3.35 -15.54
N ARG A 581 -16.36 4.11 -16.29
CA ARG A 581 -14.89 3.98 -16.30
C ARG A 581 -14.14 5.23 -15.85
N SER A 582 -14.85 6.33 -15.60
CA SER A 582 -14.29 7.61 -15.18
C SER A 582 -15.05 8.20 -14.01
N ALA A 583 -14.34 8.98 -13.20
CA ALA A 583 -14.91 9.70 -12.07
C ALA A 583 -14.20 11.03 -11.85
N LEU A 584 -14.88 11.94 -11.14
CA LEU A 584 -14.29 13.14 -10.56
C LEU A 584 -14.36 13.02 -9.04
N VAL A 585 -13.21 13.12 -8.37
CA VAL A 585 -13.13 13.14 -6.89
C VAL A 585 -12.90 14.58 -6.44
N ARG A 586 -13.86 15.16 -5.73
CA ARG A 586 -13.85 16.56 -5.30
C ARG A 586 -13.64 16.70 -3.81
N PHE A 587 -12.72 17.59 -3.45
CA PHE A 587 -12.56 18.18 -2.12
C PHE A 587 -13.02 19.63 -2.19
N ALA A 588 -14.19 19.94 -1.64
CA ALA A 588 -14.72 21.32 -1.56
C ALA A 588 -14.43 21.89 -0.18
N GLY A 589 -13.59 22.92 -0.10
CA GLY A 589 -13.09 23.48 1.15
C GLY A 589 -13.81 24.75 1.58
N THR A 590 -13.99 24.90 2.90
CA THR A 590 -14.40 26.15 3.57
C THR A 590 -13.33 26.55 4.58
N GLN A 591 -12.96 27.83 4.63
CA GLN A 591 -11.91 28.36 5.52
C GLN A 591 -12.33 29.67 6.18
N HIS A 592 -12.38 29.66 7.51
CA HIS A 592 -12.32 30.82 8.38
C HIS A 592 -10.90 31.08 8.90
N ASN A 593 -10.09 30.04 9.16
CA ASN A 593 -8.71 30.17 9.61
C ASN A 593 -7.72 29.54 8.61
N THR A 594 -7.48 28.23 8.68
CA THR A 594 -6.49 27.55 7.82
C THR A 594 -6.97 26.13 7.53
N THR A 595 -7.21 25.88 6.24
CA THR A 595 -7.78 24.64 5.72
C THR A 595 -6.84 24.10 4.64
N MET A 596 -6.34 22.88 4.85
CA MET A 596 -5.24 22.30 4.07
C MET A 596 -5.40 20.77 3.97
N LEU A 597 -4.99 20.19 2.85
CA LEU A 597 -4.73 18.75 2.73
C LEU A 597 -3.21 18.54 2.76
N TYR A 598 -2.76 17.59 3.58
CA TYR A 598 -1.35 17.18 3.69
C TYR A 598 -1.01 15.98 2.81
N GLN A 599 -1.96 15.07 2.68
CA GLN A 599 -1.90 14.00 1.69
C GLN A 599 -3.32 13.61 1.28
N THR A 600 -3.46 13.25 0.02
CA THR A 600 -4.61 12.58 -0.55
C THR A 600 -4.12 11.32 -1.24
N ARG A 601 -4.74 10.19 -0.90
CA ARG A 601 -4.61 8.93 -1.63
C ARG A 601 -5.98 8.59 -2.17
N ILE A 602 -6.11 8.42 -3.48
CA ILE A 602 -7.35 8.06 -4.16
C ILE A 602 -7.06 6.79 -4.94
N ASP A 603 -7.68 5.67 -4.57
CA ASP A 603 -7.64 4.42 -5.31
C ASP A 603 -8.98 4.21 -6.01
N ALA A 604 -8.98 4.28 -7.34
CA ALA A 604 -10.10 3.85 -8.16
C ALA A 604 -9.89 2.38 -8.53
N ASP A 605 -10.61 1.49 -7.86
CA ASP A 605 -10.60 0.06 -8.14
C ASP A 605 -11.53 -0.21 -9.33
N TYR A 606 -11.11 -1.12 -10.22
CA TYR A 606 -11.83 -1.48 -11.43
C TYR A 606 -11.71 -2.97 -11.73
N ARG A 607 -12.72 -3.52 -12.42
CA ARG A 607 -12.71 -4.90 -12.92
C ARG A 607 -11.68 -5.03 -14.05
N GLU A 608 -10.69 -5.90 -13.90
CA GLU A 608 -9.69 -6.13 -14.94
C GLU A 608 -10.34 -6.66 -16.24
N PRO A 609 -10.13 -6.02 -17.41
CA PRO A 609 -10.81 -6.38 -18.66
C PRO A 609 -10.61 -7.83 -19.13
N HIS A 610 -9.41 -8.38 -18.90
CA HIS A 610 -9.05 -9.79 -19.13
C HIS A 610 -8.83 -10.53 -17.81
N GLY A 611 -9.52 -10.07 -16.78
CA GLY A 611 -9.40 -10.53 -15.41
C GLY A 611 -10.11 -11.86 -15.18
N GLY A 612 -9.47 -12.77 -14.47
CA GLY A 612 -10.08 -14.03 -14.04
C GLY A 612 -9.09 -14.92 -13.31
N PHE A 613 -9.43 -16.20 -13.17
CA PHE A 613 -8.50 -17.21 -12.68
C PHE A 613 -7.95 -18.06 -13.82
N ARG A 614 -6.63 -18.24 -13.84
CA ARG A 614 -5.92 -19.32 -14.54
C ARG A 614 -4.82 -19.86 -13.61
N PRO A 615 -4.33 -21.10 -13.81
CA PRO A 615 -3.42 -21.72 -12.86
C PRO A 615 -2.14 -20.92 -12.58
N VAL A 616 -1.72 -20.93 -11.31
CA VAL A 616 -0.55 -20.16 -10.82
C VAL A 616 0.46 -21.12 -10.22
N MET A 617 1.71 -21.07 -10.69
CA MET A 617 2.80 -21.83 -10.09
C MET A 617 3.38 -21.08 -8.90
N VAL A 618 3.40 -21.74 -7.75
CA VAL A 618 4.02 -21.29 -6.50
C VAL A 618 5.26 -22.13 -6.24
N THR A 619 6.44 -21.50 -6.23
CA THR A 619 7.70 -22.19 -5.88
C THR A 619 8.26 -21.64 -4.58
N TYR A 620 8.41 -22.52 -3.59
CA TYR A 620 9.15 -22.28 -2.35
C TYR A 620 10.60 -22.76 -2.47
N ALA A 621 11.54 -21.98 -1.93
CA ALA A 621 12.93 -22.36 -1.77
C ALA A 621 13.42 -22.05 -0.34
N TRP A 622 14.05 -23.04 0.31
CA TRP A 622 14.61 -22.93 1.65
C TRP A 622 15.86 -23.82 1.79
N THR A 623 16.49 -23.82 2.95
CA THR A 623 17.53 -24.81 3.30
C THR A 623 17.19 -25.50 4.61
N GLU A 624 17.46 -26.81 4.70
CA GLU A 624 17.44 -27.61 5.93
C GLU A 624 18.86 -28.13 6.15
N ASP A 625 19.44 -27.84 7.32
CA ASP A 625 20.80 -28.27 7.69
C ASP A 625 21.87 -27.95 6.62
N GLY A 626 21.70 -26.81 5.96
CA GLY A 626 22.54 -26.33 4.85
C GLY A 626 22.16 -26.89 3.46
N ALA A 627 21.46 -28.01 3.38
CA ALA A 627 21.00 -28.60 2.12
C ALA A 627 19.86 -27.78 1.50
N ALA A 628 19.96 -27.48 0.20
CA ALA A 628 18.91 -26.77 -0.53
C ALA A 628 17.65 -27.64 -0.69
N LYS A 629 16.49 -27.03 -0.47
CA LYS A 629 15.16 -27.64 -0.61
C LYS A 629 14.28 -26.76 -1.48
N ARG A 630 13.40 -27.39 -2.26
CA ARG A 630 12.45 -26.74 -3.16
C ARG A 630 11.13 -27.49 -3.15
N HIS A 631 10.03 -26.75 -3.15
CA HIS A 631 8.70 -27.28 -3.40
C HIS A 631 8.05 -26.45 -4.51
N VAL A 632 7.34 -27.11 -5.41
CA VAL A 632 6.60 -26.48 -6.51
C VAL A 632 5.18 -27.00 -6.46
N HIS A 633 4.23 -26.08 -6.40
CA HIS A 633 2.82 -26.40 -6.47
C HIS A 633 2.16 -25.56 -7.56
N THR A 634 1.32 -26.17 -8.39
CA THR A 634 0.54 -25.46 -9.40
C THR A 634 -0.88 -25.36 -8.90
N ALA A 635 -1.27 -24.15 -8.49
CA ALA A 635 -2.62 -23.88 -8.05
C ALA A 635 -3.60 -23.97 -9.22
N LYS A 636 -4.63 -24.82 -9.09
CA LYS A 636 -5.62 -25.12 -10.14
C LYS A 636 -7.00 -24.55 -9.85
N ALA A 637 -7.21 -24.00 -8.66
CA ALA A 637 -8.41 -23.27 -8.27
C ALA A 637 -8.09 -21.88 -7.70
N ALA A 638 -9.08 -20.98 -7.72
CA ALA A 638 -8.92 -19.63 -7.17
C ALA A 638 -8.78 -19.60 -5.64
N GLU A 639 -9.19 -20.66 -4.94
CA GLU A 639 -8.81 -20.93 -3.55
C GLU A 639 -8.52 -22.43 -3.41
N GLU A 640 -7.42 -22.75 -2.73
CA GLU A 640 -7.00 -24.12 -2.47
C GLU A 640 -5.97 -24.19 -1.34
N THR A 641 -5.79 -25.39 -0.81
CA THR A 641 -4.88 -25.67 0.30
C THR A 641 -4.04 -26.90 -0.01
N TYR A 642 -2.74 -26.83 0.30
CA TYR A 642 -1.79 -27.93 0.14
C TYR A 642 -0.78 -27.92 1.30
N THR A 643 0.04 -28.97 1.41
CA THR A 643 0.98 -29.12 2.53
C THR A 643 2.43 -29.15 2.08
N ILE A 644 3.31 -28.48 2.82
CA ILE A 644 4.77 -28.61 2.70
C ILE A 644 5.32 -29.14 4.02
N THR A 645 6.00 -30.29 3.97
CA THR A 645 6.66 -30.87 5.16
C THR A 645 8.15 -30.58 5.12
N CYS A 646 8.66 -29.93 6.17
CA CYS A 646 10.09 -29.68 6.37
C CYS A 646 10.63 -30.68 7.41
N ALA A 647 11.70 -31.41 7.08
CA ALA A 647 12.25 -32.44 7.97
C ALA A 647 13.07 -31.82 9.11
N GLY A 648 13.97 -30.90 8.75
CA GLY A 648 14.70 -30.03 9.68
C GLY A 648 14.05 -28.66 9.85
N LYS A 649 14.66 -27.79 10.67
CA LYS A 649 14.24 -26.38 10.79
C LYS A 649 14.57 -25.64 9.48
N PRO A 650 13.58 -25.09 8.75
CA PRO A 650 13.84 -24.42 7.49
C PRO A 650 14.45 -23.03 7.72
N ALA A 651 15.44 -22.68 6.89
CA ALA A 651 15.87 -21.30 6.71
C ALA A 651 15.41 -20.82 5.33
N MET A 652 14.37 -20.00 5.32
CA MET A 652 13.69 -19.53 4.11
C MET A 652 14.66 -18.77 3.18
N LYS A 653 14.55 -18.98 1.86
CA LYS A 653 15.34 -18.27 0.85
C LYS A 653 14.45 -17.42 -0.05
N GLY A 654 13.42 -18.01 -0.66
CA GLY A 654 12.54 -17.27 -1.57
C GLY A 654 11.21 -17.94 -1.87
N LEU A 655 10.27 -17.11 -2.31
CA LEU A 655 8.93 -17.48 -2.78
C LEU A 655 8.72 -16.86 -4.16
N THR A 656 8.55 -17.70 -5.17
CA THR A 656 8.18 -17.29 -6.54
C THR A 656 6.69 -17.54 -6.77
N VAL A 657 6.02 -16.58 -7.43
CA VAL A 657 4.74 -16.79 -8.09
C VAL A 657 4.85 -16.36 -9.56
N GLU A 658 4.38 -17.21 -10.46
CA GLU A 658 4.28 -16.98 -11.92
C GLU A 658 3.03 -17.72 -12.44
N LEU A 659 2.44 -17.30 -13.56
CA LEU A 659 1.36 -18.08 -14.16
C LEU A 659 1.93 -19.40 -14.68
N ALA A 660 1.18 -20.50 -14.55
CA ALA A 660 1.50 -21.72 -15.28
C ALA A 660 1.12 -21.54 -16.75
N ASP A 661 1.92 -22.14 -17.65
CA ASP A 661 1.73 -22.09 -19.10
C ASP A 661 0.38 -22.70 -19.54
#